data_AF-A0A094I112-F1
#
_entry.id   AF-A0A094I112-F1
#
_cell.length_a   1.000
_cell.length_b   1.000
_cell.length_c   1.000
_cell.angle_alpha   90.00
_cell.angle_beta   90.00
_cell.angle_gamma   90.00
#
_symmetry.space_group_name_H-M   'P 1'
#
loop_
_entity.id
_entity.type
_entity.pdbx_description
1 polymer ?
#
loop_
_entity_poly.entity_id
_entity_poly.type
_entity_poly.pdbx_seq_one_letter_code
_entity_poly.pdbx_strand_id
1 'polypeptide(L)'
;MAKSKSVLAIVPLFACLSNLVAPTQAFLTAKDTGPQLVIANDRLYAAVNKTTGAIQNLSLDGQDLLGAPGYENPTPGGATGNGASGLGPYLDCYCTPSGFYTPGHLAPRYQLINGTDSSKTKYGGIVMSETYPATGQVLEQYWFLREGETGLHTFSRLTYNNKTTPFLRNLQEFRTLFRPNTALWTDLSTNEKQYAPLPSTEAKAKQVTVQDATWYLGNTPDDPYVQQEGDYFTKYTFQDTWRDHDVHGMYSDGKYSNDGSTFGAWLVMGVKDTYFGGPLHSDLVVDGIVYNYMVSNHHGDGTPNITDGFDRTFGPSYFHYNKGSPTTTLQELRQDALQYASPDWNADFYDDIAKYVPNYVPTTKRGTWKGHVKLPKGATKPLAVLAQNGVDFQDNDQDTKAYQYWADINPKTGNVEIPRVKEGTYRLTIYADGIFGQYTQDNIVVKARKTQNTHVNWSEESAGKEIWRIGTPDKSAGEYKHGYELNLEKPLQPEQYRNYWAAYDFPTEFPNGVVYKVGESDAGKDLNYIHWSVFGGYGNSVRTKPYYENVNNWTIQFDLSKKELNHKKKATFTVQLAGAKTAAGNTDVYNASEPFANLPYTVAVNGRDLKPWVIPYYHSSSCGVRSAVICYNIDNKFAFDTSLLVEGLNEFTLSLPYNAIDYESAVLAQSTYVQYDAMRLEIE
;
A
#
# COMPACT_ATOMS: atom_id res chain seq x y z
N MET A 1 -14.38 -14.79 49.31
CA MET A 1 -13.33 -14.50 50.31
C MET A 1 -12.01 -15.06 49.81
N ALA A 2 -10.98 -14.20 49.72
CA ALA A 2 -9.52 -14.46 49.72
C ALA A 2 -8.92 -15.50 48.74
N LYS A 3 -7.83 -15.27 47.99
CA LYS A 3 -6.84 -14.17 47.96
C LYS A 3 -6.07 -14.25 46.63
N SER A 4 -5.78 -13.06 46.10
CA SER A 4 -4.83 -12.74 45.03
C SER A 4 -3.40 -13.22 45.34
N LYS A 5 -2.66 -13.62 44.29
CA LYS A 5 -1.20 -13.52 44.23
C LYS A 5 -0.79 -12.80 42.94
N SER A 6 -0.45 -11.53 43.12
CA SER A 6 0.19 -10.66 42.14
C SER A 6 1.63 -11.14 41.87
N VAL A 7 2.01 -11.22 40.60
CA VAL A 7 3.41 -11.38 40.16
C VAL A 7 3.96 -9.97 39.92
N LEU A 8 5.01 -9.63 40.67
CA LEU A 8 5.74 -8.36 40.57
C LEU A 8 6.59 -8.38 39.29
N ALA A 9 6.28 -7.49 38.35
CA ALA A 9 7.19 -7.17 37.24
C ALA A 9 8.27 -6.21 37.77
N ILE A 10 9.54 -6.64 37.67
CA ILE A 10 10.71 -5.81 37.98
C ILE A 10 10.93 -4.89 36.77
N VAL A 11 10.64 -3.60 36.94
CA VAL A 11 11.01 -2.54 35.99
C VAL A 11 12.46 -2.14 36.30
N PRO A 12 13.39 -2.14 35.33
CA PRO A 12 14.73 -1.62 35.56
C PRO A 12 14.66 -0.08 35.62
N LEU A 13 15.05 0.45 36.76
CA LEU A 13 15.16 1.89 37.01
C LEU A 13 16.42 2.41 36.29
N PHE A 14 16.27 2.95 35.08
CA PHE A 14 17.35 3.73 34.45
C PHE A 14 17.48 5.06 35.20
N ALA A 15 18.63 5.25 35.87
CA ALA A 15 18.96 6.47 36.57
C ALA A 15 19.14 7.63 35.56
N CYS A 16 18.24 8.60 35.61
CA CYS A 16 18.42 9.89 34.95
C CYS A 16 19.54 10.67 35.64
N LEU A 17 20.75 10.66 35.07
CA LEU A 17 21.76 11.66 35.36
C LEU A 17 21.38 12.95 34.64
N SER A 18 20.74 13.86 35.36
CA SER A 18 20.48 15.24 34.94
C SER A 18 21.80 16.02 34.88
N ASN A 19 22.44 16.05 33.72
CA ASN A 19 23.41 17.09 33.41
C ASN A 19 22.65 18.39 33.15
N LEU A 20 22.84 19.36 34.05
CA LEU A 20 22.45 20.76 33.86
C LEU A 20 23.25 21.35 32.69
N VAL A 21 22.72 21.18 31.48
CA VAL A 21 23.15 21.95 30.31
C VAL A 21 22.38 23.26 30.34
N ALA A 22 23.09 24.39 30.43
CA ALA A 22 22.48 25.70 30.25
C ALA A 22 21.75 25.73 28.89
N PRO A 23 20.53 26.29 28.79
CA PRO A 23 19.82 26.33 27.52
C PRO A 23 20.59 27.28 26.60
N THR A 24 21.41 26.73 25.71
CA THR A 24 21.80 27.41 24.48
C THR A 24 20.50 27.63 23.73
N GLN A 25 19.99 28.86 23.78
CA GLN A 25 18.92 29.30 22.89
C GLN A 25 19.47 29.33 21.49
N ALA A 26 19.54 28.17 20.84
CA ALA A 26 19.35 28.18 19.42
C ALA A 26 17.89 28.40 19.14
N PHE A 27 17.65 29.13 18.07
CA PHE A 27 16.34 29.51 17.63
C PHE A 27 16.13 28.87 16.28
N LEU A 28 14.96 28.26 16.09
CA LEU A 28 14.44 28.00 14.78
C LEU A 28 14.66 29.22 13.86
N THR A 29 15.28 28.98 12.71
CA THR A 29 15.50 29.96 11.67
C THR A 29 14.68 29.63 10.45
N ALA A 30 14.00 30.64 9.92
CA ALA A 30 13.38 30.62 8.61
C ALA A 30 13.96 31.79 7.81
N LYS A 31 14.72 31.51 6.74
CA LYS A 31 15.44 32.55 5.97
C LYS A 31 15.36 32.32 4.47
N ASP A 32 15.31 33.43 3.73
CA ASP A 32 15.48 33.46 2.29
C ASP A 32 16.91 33.90 1.97
N THR A 33 17.68 33.06 1.28
CA THR A 33 19.08 33.35 0.93
C THR A 33 19.21 33.97 -0.46
N GLY A 34 18.11 34.10 -1.21
CA GLY A 34 18.12 34.34 -2.64
C GLY A 34 17.79 33.05 -3.40
N PRO A 35 18.78 32.13 -3.60
CA PRO A 35 18.57 30.90 -4.36
C PRO A 35 17.84 29.81 -3.56
N GLN A 36 17.76 29.91 -2.23
CA GLN A 36 17.13 28.91 -1.37
C GLN A 36 16.22 29.54 -0.31
N LEU A 37 15.19 28.79 0.07
CA LEU A 37 14.45 29.00 1.32
C LEU A 37 14.89 27.95 2.34
N VAL A 38 15.22 28.38 3.54
CA VAL A 38 15.77 27.53 4.59
C VAL A 38 14.87 27.56 5.80
N ILE A 39 14.57 26.38 6.34
CA ILE A 39 14.02 26.16 7.69
C ILE A 39 15.00 25.27 8.45
N ALA A 40 15.47 25.71 9.61
CA ALA A 40 16.47 24.98 10.39
C ALA A 40 16.37 25.26 11.88
N ASN A 41 16.71 24.27 12.70
CA ASN A 41 16.99 24.41 14.13
C ASN A 41 18.42 23.92 14.42
N ASP A 42 18.75 23.67 15.68
CA ASP A 42 20.08 23.19 16.09
C ASP A 42 20.52 21.87 15.47
N ARG A 43 19.55 21.04 15.09
CA ARG A 43 19.79 19.67 14.67
C ARG A 43 19.49 19.46 13.20
N LEU A 44 18.32 19.90 12.75
CA LEU A 44 17.86 19.72 11.39
C LEU A 44 18.02 21.00 10.59
N TYR A 45 18.63 20.89 9.42
CA TYR A 45 18.70 21.93 8.40
C TYR A 45 18.02 21.43 7.13
N ALA A 46 17.03 22.14 6.62
CA ALA A 46 16.38 21.85 5.35
C ALA A 46 16.32 23.10 4.46
N ALA A 47 16.79 22.99 3.22
CA ALA A 47 16.75 24.08 2.24
C ALA A 47 16.11 23.66 0.92
N VAL A 48 15.04 24.36 0.55
CA VAL A 48 14.38 24.26 -0.75
C VAL A 48 15.11 25.14 -1.75
N ASN A 49 15.58 24.55 -2.85
CA ASN A 49 16.16 25.29 -3.96
C ASN A 49 15.04 25.87 -4.85
N LYS A 50 15.05 27.19 -5.05
CA LYS A 50 13.99 27.89 -5.80
C LYS A 50 14.00 27.63 -7.31
N THR A 51 15.08 27.05 -7.83
CA THR A 51 15.22 26.67 -9.24
C THR A 51 14.66 25.28 -9.50
N THR A 52 14.63 24.40 -8.48
CA THR A 52 14.20 23.01 -8.66
C THR A 52 12.88 22.67 -7.96
N GLY A 53 12.41 23.49 -7.02
CA GLY A 53 11.21 23.18 -6.27
C GLY A 53 11.38 22.21 -5.12
N ALA A 54 12.59 21.69 -4.93
CA ALA A 54 12.85 20.57 -4.05
C ALA A 54 13.84 20.92 -2.94
N ILE A 55 13.78 20.18 -1.83
CA ILE A 55 14.84 20.19 -0.81
C ILE A 55 16.09 19.59 -1.42
N GLN A 56 17.19 20.35 -1.45
CA GLN A 56 18.49 19.89 -1.98
C GLN A 56 19.61 19.90 -0.94
N ASN A 57 19.41 20.60 0.18
CA ASN A 57 20.32 20.53 1.30
C ASN A 57 19.52 20.11 2.51
N LEU A 58 19.79 18.91 3.00
CA LEU A 58 19.18 18.35 4.19
C LEU A 58 20.28 17.74 5.05
N SER A 59 20.42 18.20 6.29
CA SER A 59 21.39 17.63 7.22
C SER A 59 20.81 17.48 8.62
N LEU A 60 21.18 16.40 9.29
CA LEU A 60 20.90 16.15 10.70
C LEU A 60 22.22 16.11 11.48
N ASP A 61 22.36 16.96 12.50
CA ASP A 61 23.54 17.04 13.37
C ASP A 61 24.86 17.14 12.56
N GLY A 62 24.83 17.90 11.45
CA GLY A 62 25.96 18.10 10.55
C GLY A 62 26.21 16.97 9.52
N GLN A 63 25.44 15.89 9.55
CA GLN A 63 25.49 14.83 8.54
C GLN A 63 24.61 15.20 7.34
N ASP A 64 25.19 15.28 6.13
CA ASP A 64 24.43 15.39 4.89
C ASP A 64 23.65 14.08 4.63
N LEU A 65 22.34 14.22 4.45
CA LEU A 65 21.40 13.11 4.26
C LEU A 65 21.09 12.84 2.78
N LEU A 66 21.40 13.79 1.88
CA LEU A 66 21.00 13.73 0.47
C LEU A 66 22.17 13.47 -0.46
N GLY A 67 23.36 14.01 -0.20
CA GLY A 67 24.44 13.98 -1.18
C GLY A 67 24.20 14.93 -2.36
N ALA A 68 25.12 14.89 -3.34
CA ALA A 68 25.08 15.82 -4.46
C ALA A 68 23.91 15.55 -5.42
N PRO A 69 23.32 16.57 -6.05
CA PRO A 69 22.31 16.36 -7.08
C PRO A 69 22.83 15.47 -8.21
N GLY A 70 22.02 14.50 -8.62
CA GLY A 70 22.28 13.57 -9.71
C GLY A 70 21.10 13.48 -10.67
N TYR A 71 21.36 12.96 -11.87
CA TYR A 71 20.31 12.68 -12.85
C TYR A 71 20.66 11.42 -13.63
N GLU A 72 19.68 10.54 -13.76
CA GLU A 72 19.72 9.35 -14.61
C GLU A 72 18.46 9.31 -15.47
N ASN A 73 18.61 9.05 -16.76
CA ASN A 73 17.45 8.96 -17.66
C ASN A 73 16.53 7.80 -17.22
N PRO A 74 15.23 8.06 -17.01
CA PRO A 74 14.27 6.98 -16.76
C PRO A 74 14.23 6.00 -17.94
N THR A 75 14.46 4.72 -17.66
CA THR A 75 14.32 3.61 -18.61
C THR A 75 13.45 2.53 -17.98
N PRO A 76 12.89 1.58 -18.77
CA PRO A 76 12.29 0.37 -18.20
C PRO A 76 13.32 -0.36 -17.33
N GLY A 77 13.03 -0.50 -16.05
CA GLY A 77 13.99 -1.02 -15.06
C GLY A 77 15.13 -0.07 -14.69
N GLY A 78 15.13 1.20 -15.08
CA GLY A 78 16.12 2.20 -14.65
C GLY A 78 15.61 3.09 -13.52
N ALA A 79 16.14 4.30 -13.46
CA ALA A 79 15.66 5.34 -12.55
C ALA A 79 14.13 5.55 -12.64
N THR A 80 13.44 5.52 -11.50
CA THR A 80 12.01 5.81 -11.41
C THR A 80 11.73 7.32 -11.39
N GLY A 81 10.50 7.71 -11.70
CA GLY A 81 10.04 9.10 -11.66
C GLY A 81 10.74 10.01 -12.68
N ASN A 82 11.14 11.20 -12.24
CA ASN A 82 11.79 12.23 -13.06
C ASN A 82 13.30 12.00 -13.29
N GLY A 83 13.89 10.92 -12.77
CA GLY A 83 15.31 10.63 -12.90
C GLY A 83 16.27 11.40 -11.97
N ALA A 84 15.80 12.43 -11.25
CA ALA A 84 16.63 13.27 -10.40
C ALA A 84 16.88 12.63 -9.02
N SER A 85 18.10 12.73 -8.49
CA SER A 85 18.52 12.24 -7.17
C SER A 85 19.34 13.27 -6.39
N GLY A 86 19.56 13.04 -5.09
CA GLY A 86 20.18 14.04 -4.20
C GLY A 86 19.21 15.15 -3.82
N LEU A 87 17.91 14.82 -3.72
CA LEU A 87 16.86 15.75 -3.33
C LEU A 87 15.73 15.06 -2.56
N GLY A 88 15.08 15.82 -1.68
CA GLY A 88 13.81 15.49 -1.05
C GLY A 88 13.72 15.76 0.44
N PRO A 89 12.51 15.65 1.02
CA PRO A 89 11.26 15.26 0.36
C PRO A 89 10.75 16.30 -0.64
N TYR A 90 10.29 15.86 -1.82
CA TYR A 90 9.74 16.73 -2.88
C TYR A 90 8.50 16.12 -3.53
N LEU A 91 7.67 16.96 -4.15
CA LEU A 91 6.45 16.55 -4.83
C LEU A 91 6.76 16.03 -6.24
N ASP A 92 6.17 14.89 -6.60
CA ASP A 92 6.21 14.31 -7.94
C ASP A 92 4.82 13.85 -8.36
N CYS A 93 4.50 14.09 -9.63
CA CYS A 93 3.17 13.81 -10.17
C CYS A 93 3.27 13.06 -11.49
N TYR A 94 2.58 11.93 -11.59
CA TYR A 94 2.20 11.35 -12.88
C TYR A 94 0.75 11.71 -13.18
N CYS A 95 0.52 12.99 -13.40
CA CYS A 95 -0.83 13.55 -13.52
C CYS A 95 -0.92 14.70 -14.52
N THR A 96 0.17 15.02 -15.19
CA THR A 96 0.21 15.94 -16.33
C THR A 96 -0.05 15.16 -17.61
N PRO A 97 -0.36 15.77 -18.75
CA PRO A 97 -0.66 15.05 -20.00
C PRO A 97 0.48 14.14 -20.50
N SER A 98 1.73 14.35 -20.05
CA SER A 98 2.86 13.51 -20.44
C SER A 98 3.94 13.45 -19.35
N GLY A 99 4.33 12.23 -18.97
CA GLY A 99 5.48 11.97 -18.12
C GLY A 99 5.30 12.38 -16.65
N PHE A 100 6.34 12.10 -15.85
CA PHE A 100 6.44 12.59 -14.49
C PHE A 100 6.73 14.09 -14.47
N TYR A 101 6.23 14.77 -13.45
CA TYR A 101 6.41 16.21 -13.28
C TYR A 101 6.71 16.59 -11.84
N THR A 102 7.79 17.34 -11.66
CA THR A 102 8.19 17.95 -10.39
C THR A 102 8.01 19.47 -10.47
N PRO A 103 7.05 20.04 -9.72
CA PRO A 103 6.83 21.48 -9.70
C PRO A 103 7.92 22.24 -8.95
N GLY A 104 8.09 23.51 -9.30
CA GLY A 104 8.92 24.49 -8.61
C GLY A 104 10.09 25.05 -9.43
N HIS A 105 10.05 24.94 -10.75
CA HIS A 105 11.06 25.46 -11.68
C HIS A 105 10.51 26.41 -12.76
N LEU A 106 9.19 26.41 -13.00
CA LEU A 106 8.50 27.24 -14.00
C LEU A 106 7.67 28.34 -13.33
N ALA A 107 8.29 29.51 -13.15
CA ALA A 107 7.67 30.68 -12.50
C ALA A 107 6.96 30.34 -11.16
N PRO A 108 7.62 29.60 -10.24
CA PRO A 108 7.00 29.20 -8.98
C PRO A 108 6.78 30.41 -8.07
N ARG A 109 5.79 30.29 -7.18
CA ARG A 109 5.57 31.18 -6.06
C ARG A 109 6.00 30.48 -4.79
N TYR A 110 6.79 31.19 -3.99
CA TYR A 110 7.20 30.70 -2.69
C TYR A 110 6.69 31.59 -1.56
N GLN A 111 6.34 30.97 -0.45
CA GLN A 111 6.05 31.65 0.81
C GLN A 111 6.96 31.08 1.90
N LEU A 112 7.72 31.96 2.55
CA LEU A 112 8.45 31.64 3.77
C LEU A 112 7.62 32.06 4.98
N ILE A 113 7.49 31.17 5.94
CA ILE A 113 6.68 31.33 7.15
C ILE A 113 7.61 31.26 8.36
N ASN A 114 7.44 32.20 9.28
CA ASN A 114 8.05 32.17 10.60
C ASN A 114 6.94 32.42 11.62
N GLY A 115 6.77 31.49 12.55
CA GLY A 115 5.63 31.49 13.46
C GLY A 115 5.97 31.04 14.86
N THR A 116 4.96 31.08 15.71
CA THR A 116 4.98 30.54 17.06
C THR A 116 3.61 29.92 17.29
N ASP A 117 3.60 28.66 17.71
CA ASP A 117 2.38 27.90 17.89
C ASP A 117 1.70 28.25 19.23
N SER A 118 0.54 27.65 19.48
CA SER A 118 -0.24 27.83 20.70
C SER A 118 0.53 27.40 21.96
N SER A 119 1.44 26.42 21.83
CA SER A 119 2.35 25.93 22.88
C SER A 119 3.57 26.83 23.13
N LYS A 120 3.69 27.94 22.39
CA LYS A 120 4.84 28.89 22.42
C LYS A 120 6.12 28.36 21.80
N THR A 121 6.04 27.28 21.04
CA THR A 121 7.15 26.71 20.29
C THR A 121 7.28 27.41 18.94
N LYS A 122 8.51 27.76 18.55
CA LYS A 122 8.78 28.38 17.24
C LYS A 122 8.59 27.36 16.13
N TYR A 123 8.14 27.80 14.96
CA TYR A 123 8.10 26.97 13.76
C TYR A 123 8.40 27.78 12.51
N GLY A 124 8.95 27.10 11.52
CA GLY A 124 9.26 27.62 10.19
C GLY A 124 8.46 26.85 9.16
N GLY A 125 8.09 27.51 8.07
CA GLY A 125 7.38 26.87 6.97
C GLY A 125 7.83 27.37 5.62
N ILE A 126 7.78 26.49 4.63
CA ILE A 126 7.98 26.81 3.22
C ILE A 126 6.77 26.28 2.46
N VAL A 127 6.16 27.14 1.64
CA VAL A 127 5.16 26.75 0.65
C VAL A 127 5.73 27.00 -0.72
N MET A 128 5.72 25.97 -1.56
CA MET A 128 5.99 26.07 -2.99
C MET A 128 4.66 25.88 -3.73
N SER A 129 4.37 26.75 -4.69
CA SER A 129 3.18 26.70 -5.53
C SER A 129 3.57 26.98 -6.97
N GLU A 130 3.21 26.10 -7.89
CA GLU A 130 3.47 26.28 -9.31
C GLU A 130 2.22 25.95 -10.13
N THR A 131 1.97 26.74 -11.17
CA THR A 131 0.95 26.43 -12.17
C THR A 131 1.62 25.74 -13.36
N TYR A 132 1.30 24.47 -13.60
CA TYR A 132 1.79 23.72 -14.75
C TYR A 132 1.28 24.37 -16.04
N PRO A 133 2.15 24.99 -16.87
CA PRO A 133 1.69 25.90 -17.91
C PRO A 133 0.80 25.26 -18.98
N ALA A 134 0.99 23.98 -19.28
CA ALA A 134 0.27 23.31 -20.37
C ALA A 134 -1.21 23.07 -20.06
N THR A 135 -1.59 22.93 -18.79
CA THR A 135 -2.97 22.60 -18.40
C THR A 135 -3.61 23.61 -17.46
N GLY A 136 -2.80 24.35 -16.71
CA GLY A 136 -3.28 25.23 -15.65
C GLY A 136 -3.52 24.52 -14.30
N GLN A 137 -3.10 23.26 -14.15
CA GLN A 137 -3.06 22.60 -12.83
C GLN A 137 -2.14 23.40 -11.88
N VAL A 138 -2.58 23.67 -10.66
CA VAL A 138 -1.71 24.21 -9.62
C VAL A 138 -1.27 23.08 -8.71
N LEU A 139 0.03 22.92 -8.54
CA LEU A 139 0.66 21.93 -7.68
C LEU A 139 1.37 22.66 -6.54
N GLU A 140 1.09 22.26 -5.30
CA GLU A 140 1.65 22.90 -4.12
C GLU A 140 2.25 21.86 -3.17
N GLN A 141 3.39 22.21 -2.58
CA GLN A 141 4.08 21.42 -1.56
C GLN A 141 4.39 22.29 -0.36
N TYR A 142 4.17 21.72 0.83
CA TYR A 142 4.35 22.39 2.10
C TYR A 142 5.38 21.64 2.92
N TRP A 143 6.27 22.36 3.60
CA TRP A 143 7.20 21.82 4.59
C TRP A 143 7.17 22.72 5.82
N PHE A 144 6.95 22.15 6.99
CA PHE A 144 7.06 22.84 8.26
C PHE A 144 8.04 22.11 9.18
N LEU A 145 8.87 22.89 9.87
CA LEU A 145 9.76 22.43 10.93
C LEU A 145 9.34 23.13 12.21
N ARG A 146 9.13 22.37 13.28
CA ARG A 146 8.86 22.91 14.61
C ARG A 146 10.11 22.78 15.48
N GLU A 147 10.33 23.76 16.35
CA GLU A 147 11.55 23.86 17.14
C GLU A 147 11.75 22.62 18.03
N GLY A 148 12.97 22.08 18.04
CA GLY A 148 13.33 20.87 18.78
C GLY A 148 13.03 19.55 18.06
N GLU A 149 12.27 19.57 16.97
CA GLU A 149 11.97 18.37 16.18
C GLU A 149 13.04 18.10 15.12
N THR A 150 13.19 16.84 14.74
CA THR A 150 14.13 16.39 13.69
C THR A 150 13.40 15.86 12.47
N GLY A 151 12.19 16.33 12.22
CA GLY A 151 11.41 15.96 11.05
C GLY A 151 10.64 17.12 10.43
N LEU A 152 10.11 16.86 9.23
CA LEU A 152 9.38 17.81 8.42
C LEU A 152 7.91 17.38 8.32
N HIS A 153 7.01 18.27 8.72
CA HIS A 153 5.58 18.13 8.49
C HIS A 153 5.25 18.58 7.08
N THR A 154 4.62 17.72 6.31
CA THR A 154 4.39 17.94 4.87
C THR A 154 2.93 17.80 4.49
N PHE A 155 2.56 18.55 3.46
CA PHE A 155 1.26 18.47 2.79
C PHE A 155 1.50 18.64 1.29
N SER A 156 0.59 18.11 0.49
CA SER A 156 0.64 18.19 -0.96
C SER A 156 -0.74 18.56 -1.48
N ARG A 157 -0.85 19.52 -2.40
CA ARG A 157 -2.14 19.96 -2.93
C ARG A 157 -2.13 20.04 -4.45
N LEU A 158 -3.24 19.65 -5.05
CA LEU A 158 -3.50 19.83 -6.47
C LEU A 158 -4.82 20.58 -6.64
N THR A 159 -4.82 21.61 -7.49
CA THR A 159 -6.05 22.28 -7.95
C THR A 159 -6.12 22.35 -9.46
N TYR A 160 -7.32 22.33 -10.00
CA TYR A 160 -7.58 22.46 -11.43
C TYR A 160 -8.90 23.20 -11.68
N ASN A 161 -8.84 24.32 -12.39
CA ASN A 161 -10.00 25.12 -12.75
C ASN A 161 -9.87 25.50 -14.23
N ASN A 162 -10.59 24.79 -15.09
CA ASN A 162 -10.58 24.98 -16.53
C ASN A 162 -11.95 24.61 -17.12
N LYS A 163 -12.81 25.61 -17.28
CA LYS A 163 -14.15 25.43 -17.87
C LYS A 163 -14.14 25.03 -19.34
N THR A 164 -13.04 25.29 -20.06
CA THR A 164 -12.91 24.91 -21.48
C THR A 164 -12.46 23.46 -21.67
N THR A 165 -11.75 22.90 -20.70
CA THR A 165 -11.31 21.50 -20.64
C THR A 165 -11.74 20.90 -19.30
N PRO A 166 -13.05 20.64 -19.09
CA PRO A 166 -13.58 20.30 -17.77
C PRO A 166 -13.17 18.92 -17.25
N PHE A 167 -12.67 18.04 -18.11
CA PHE A 167 -12.02 16.79 -17.73
C PHE A 167 -10.62 16.80 -18.32
N LEU A 168 -9.60 16.66 -17.46
CA LEU A 168 -8.21 16.64 -17.90
C LEU A 168 -7.71 15.21 -18.11
N ARG A 169 -7.67 14.43 -17.02
CA ARG A 169 -7.26 13.01 -16.94
C ARG A 169 -7.46 12.52 -15.50
N ASN A 170 -7.21 11.25 -15.23
CA ASN A 170 -7.08 10.74 -13.86
C ASN A 170 -5.76 11.18 -13.19
N LEU A 171 -5.77 11.30 -11.86
CA LEU A 171 -4.62 11.60 -11.00
C LEU A 171 -3.74 10.35 -10.81
N GLN A 172 -3.28 9.77 -11.92
CA GLN A 172 -2.70 8.43 -11.97
C GLN A 172 -1.64 8.16 -10.91
N GLU A 173 -0.72 9.09 -10.63
CA GLU A 173 0.10 9.05 -9.42
C GLU A 173 0.28 10.46 -8.83
N PHE A 174 0.18 10.57 -7.50
CA PHE A 174 0.53 11.78 -6.73
C PHE A 174 1.31 11.37 -5.48
N ARG A 175 2.58 11.77 -5.42
CA ARG A 175 3.50 11.24 -4.40
C ARG A 175 4.54 12.25 -3.94
N THR A 176 5.10 12.05 -2.76
CA THR A 176 6.36 12.71 -2.38
C THR A 176 7.51 11.74 -2.29
N LEU A 177 8.72 12.19 -2.62
CA LEU A 177 9.91 11.36 -2.74
C LEU A 177 11.05 11.94 -1.91
N PHE A 178 11.69 11.13 -1.06
CA PHE A 178 13.02 11.39 -0.53
C PHE A 178 14.01 10.49 -1.26
N ARG A 179 14.85 11.07 -2.13
CA ARG A 179 15.72 10.34 -3.06
C ARG A 179 17.18 10.74 -2.86
N PRO A 180 17.88 10.13 -1.90
CA PRO A 180 19.27 10.42 -1.64
C PRO A 180 20.17 9.95 -2.80
N ASN A 181 21.34 10.56 -2.90
CA ASN A 181 22.45 10.25 -3.79
C ASN A 181 23.78 10.27 -3.00
N THR A 182 23.81 9.49 -1.93
CA THR A 182 24.94 9.36 -1.01
C THR A 182 25.08 7.89 -0.58
N ALA A 183 26.31 7.48 -0.26
CA ALA A 183 26.60 6.15 0.27
C ALA A 183 26.16 5.99 1.74
N LEU A 184 25.63 7.04 2.38
CA LEU A 184 25.21 7.01 3.78
C LEU A 184 24.25 5.85 4.07
N TRP A 185 23.28 5.63 3.19
CA TRP A 185 22.20 4.67 3.42
C TRP A 185 22.62 3.26 3.00
N THR A 186 22.43 2.31 3.91
CA THR A 186 22.88 0.92 3.76
C THR A 186 21.72 -0.06 3.65
N ASP A 187 20.56 0.26 4.23
CA ASP A 187 19.44 -0.67 4.33
C ASP A 187 18.09 0.00 4.06
N LEU A 188 17.14 -0.81 3.64
CA LEU A 188 15.74 -0.50 3.39
C LEU A 188 14.87 -1.10 4.48
N SER A 189 13.79 -0.43 4.86
CA SER A 189 12.80 -0.96 5.79
C SER A 189 11.39 -0.57 5.36
N THR A 190 10.61 -1.58 4.98
CA THR A 190 9.17 -1.46 4.69
C THR A 190 8.37 -1.53 5.99
N ASN A 191 8.55 -2.59 6.77
CA ASN A 191 7.87 -2.77 8.04
C ASN A 191 8.78 -3.52 9.03
N GLU A 192 8.25 -3.98 10.17
CA GLU A 192 9.02 -4.68 11.19
C GLU A 192 9.53 -6.07 10.74
N LYS A 193 8.97 -6.62 9.66
CA LYS A 193 9.35 -7.94 9.13
C LYS A 193 10.19 -7.83 7.85
N GLN A 194 9.83 -6.92 6.96
CA GLN A 194 10.45 -6.76 5.65
C GLN A 194 11.45 -5.58 5.65
N TYR A 195 12.74 -5.92 5.62
CA TYR A 195 13.86 -5.00 5.50
C TYR A 195 15.03 -5.74 4.85
N ALA A 196 15.93 -5.04 4.17
CA ALA A 196 17.09 -5.66 3.52
C ALA A 196 18.21 -4.64 3.25
N PRO A 197 19.46 -5.08 3.05
CA PRO A 197 20.51 -4.21 2.53
C PRO A 197 20.12 -3.61 1.17
N LEU A 198 20.61 -2.42 0.87
CA LEU A 198 20.55 -1.88 -0.49
C LEU A 198 21.47 -2.68 -1.43
N PRO A 199 21.06 -2.94 -2.69
CA PRO A 199 21.99 -3.44 -3.70
C PRO A 199 23.20 -2.51 -3.83
N SER A 200 24.41 -3.08 -3.80
CA SER A 200 25.63 -2.29 -3.92
C SER A 200 25.78 -1.64 -5.30
N THR A 201 26.69 -0.68 -5.42
CA THR A 201 27.07 -0.09 -6.71
C THR A 201 27.51 -1.15 -7.71
N GLU A 202 28.21 -2.20 -7.27
CA GLU A 202 28.64 -3.30 -8.14
C GLU A 202 27.46 -4.14 -8.62
N ALA A 203 26.54 -4.50 -7.72
CA ALA A 203 25.31 -5.22 -8.08
C ALA A 203 24.46 -4.42 -9.08
N LYS A 204 24.27 -3.12 -8.84
CA LYS A 204 23.58 -2.22 -9.78
C LYS A 204 24.28 -2.13 -11.13
N ALA A 205 25.61 -2.13 -11.17
CA ALA A 205 26.36 -2.08 -12.43
C ALA A 205 26.30 -3.40 -13.24
N LYS A 206 26.08 -4.54 -12.57
CA LYS A 206 26.03 -5.89 -13.16
C LYS A 206 24.61 -6.46 -13.26
N GLN A 207 23.61 -5.66 -12.92
CA GLN A 207 22.20 -6.05 -12.96
C GLN A 207 21.75 -6.40 -14.38
N VAL A 208 20.77 -7.28 -14.48
CA VAL A 208 20.03 -7.53 -15.71
C VAL A 208 18.57 -7.22 -15.48
N THR A 209 17.98 -6.32 -16.27
CA THR A 209 16.56 -6.02 -16.17
C THR A 209 15.76 -7.20 -16.72
N VAL A 210 14.89 -7.76 -15.89
CA VAL A 210 14.08 -8.97 -16.21
C VAL A 210 12.58 -8.68 -16.31
N GLN A 211 12.14 -7.58 -15.70
CA GLN A 211 10.79 -7.03 -15.74
C GLN A 211 10.89 -5.52 -15.44
N ASP A 212 9.86 -4.75 -15.78
CA ASP A 212 9.73 -3.37 -15.32
C ASP A 212 9.98 -3.25 -13.80
N ALA A 213 10.92 -2.37 -13.44
CA ALA A 213 11.41 -2.14 -12.09
C ALA A 213 11.91 -3.40 -11.35
N THR A 214 12.39 -4.42 -12.08
CA THR A 214 12.94 -5.66 -11.52
C THR A 214 14.26 -6.03 -12.16
N TRP A 215 15.24 -6.32 -11.31
CA TRP A 215 16.59 -6.71 -11.65
C TRP A 215 16.90 -8.12 -11.19
N TYR A 216 17.62 -8.86 -12.02
CA TYR A 216 18.40 -10.00 -11.58
C TYR A 216 19.80 -9.54 -11.14
N LEU A 217 20.18 -9.90 -9.92
CA LEU A 217 21.43 -9.56 -9.25
C LEU A 217 22.34 -10.77 -9.01
N GLY A 218 21.97 -11.97 -9.45
CA GLY A 218 22.79 -13.19 -9.24
C GLY A 218 24.15 -13.19 -9.95
N ASN A 219 24.48 -12.16 -10.73
CA ASN A 219 25.83 -11.92 -11.25
C ASN A 219 26.81 -11.37 -10.19
N THR A 220 26.30 -11.03 -8.99
CA THR A 220 27.07 -10.58 -7.83
C THR A 220 26.67 -11.39 -6.59
N PRO A 221 27.05 -12.68 -6.52
CA PRO A 221 26.62 -13.56 -5.44
C PRO A 221 27.07 -13.07 -4.06
N ASP A 222 28.19 -12.35 -3.96
CA ASP A 222 28.72 -11.81 -2.70
C ASP A 222 28.06 -10.49 -2.26
N ASP A 223 27.12 -9.95 -3.03
CA ASP A 223 26.40 -8.72 -2.66
C ASP A 223 25.53 -8.95 -1.40
N PRO A 224 25.52 -8.03 -0.42
CA PRO A 224 24.75 -8.19 0.81
C PRO A 224 23.25 -8.43 0.57
N TYR A 225 22.64 -7.78 -0.42
CA TYR A 225 21.23 -8.02 -0.75
C TYR A 225 21.04 -9.44 -1.28
N VAL A 226 21.91 -9.91 -2.18
CA VAL A 226 21.82 -11.26 -2.77
C VAL A 226 22.00 -12.34 -1.72
N GLN A 227 22.92 -12.15 -0.77
CA GLN A 227 23.17 -13.07 0.33
C GLN A 227 22.01 -13.12 1.33
N GLN A 228 21.41 -11.98 1.66
CA GLN A 228 20.46 -11.87 2.76
C GLN A 228 19.00 -11.98 2.35
N GLU A 229 18.65 -11.46 1.17
CA GLU A 229 17.28 -11.26 0.71
C GLU A 229 16.95 -12.12 -0.53
N GLY A 230 17.61 -11.89 -1.66
CA GLY A 230 17.22 -12.58 -2.90
C GLY A 230 18.05 -12.22 -4.13
N ASP A 231 18.00 -13.10 -5.13
CA ASP A 231 18.71 -12.91 -6.40
C ASP A 231 18.00 -11.91 -7.31
N TYR A 232 16.75 -11.57 -7.00
CA TYR A 232 15.98 -10.55 -7.70
C TYR A 232 15.71 -9.37 -6.77
N PHE A 233 15.96 -8.17 -7.29
CA PHE A 233 15.55 -6.92 -6.64
C PHE A 233 14.40 -6.32 -7.43
N THR A 234 13.27 -6.10 -6.78
CA THR A 234 12.21 -5.26 -7.32
C THR A 234 11.75 -4.27 -6.27
N LYS A 235 11.40 -3.05 -6.71
CA LYS A 235 10.81 -2.06 -5.81
C LYS A 235 9.54 -2.58 -5.13
N TYR A 236 8.84 -3.53 -5.76
CA TYR A 236 7.61 -4.12 -5.23
C TYR A 236 7.85 -5.16 -4.11
N THR A 237 9.08 -5.67 -3.92
CA THR A 237 9.45 -6.49 -2.75
C THR A 237 9.14 -5.73 -1.45
N PHE A 238 9.29 -4.42 -1.52
CA PHE A 238 9.16 -3.46 -0.44
C PHE A 238 7.83 -2.70 -0.48
N GLN A 239 6.74 -3.37 -0.87
CA GLN A 239 5.37 -2.87 -0.76
C GLN A 239 4.71 -3.29 0.58
N ASP A 240 3.69 -2.54 1.00
CA ASP A 240 2.85 -2.92 2.13
C ASP A 240 1.41 -2.38 2.02
N THR A 241 0.48 -3.01 2.74
CA THR A 241 -0.93 -2.58 2.81
C THR A 241 -1.14 -1.45 3.81
N TRP A 242 -2.02 -0.50 3.49
CA TRP A 242 -2.32 0.65 4.35
C TRP A 242 -2.92 0.30 5.70
N ARG A 243 -3.58 -0.86 5.83
CA ARG A 243 -4.20 -1.32 7.08
C ARG A 243 -3.28 -1.12 8.28
N ASP A 244 -2.09 -1.70 8.21
CA ASP A 244 -1.15 -1.83 9.33
C ASP A 244 0.17 -1.05 9.10
N HIS A 245 0.28 -0.29 8.00
CA HIS A 245 1.52 0.36 7.59
C HIS A 245 1.70 1.78 8.15
N ASP A 246 2.54 1.94 9.16
CA ASP A 246 2.68 3.21 9.89
C ASP A 246 4.00 3.95 9.65
N VAL A 247 5.07 3.23 9.34
CA VAL A 247 6.38 3.84 9.10
C VAL A 247 7.26 2.97 8.21
N HIS A 248 7.98 3.61 7.30
CA HIS A 248 8.98 2.98 6.44
C HIS A 248 10.09 3.97 6.13
N GLY A 249 11.21 3.47 5.64
CA GLY A 249 12.35 4.34 5.42
C GLY A 249 13.64 3.63 5.06
N MET A 250 14.72 4.39 5.21
CA MET A 250 16.09 3.94 4.98
C MET A 250 16.90 4.07 6.26
N TYR A 251 17.86 3.17 6.43
CA TYR A 251 18.77 3.13 7.57
C TYR A 251 20.23 3.21 7.11
N SER A 252 21.06 3.82 7.97
CA SER A 252 22.51 3.87 7.86
C SER A 252 23.13 3.15 9.06
N ASP A 253 23.95 2.15 8.80
CA ASP A 253 24.73 1.42 9.82
C ASP A 253 25.91 2.23 10.39
N GLY A 254 26.11 3.47 9.94
CA GLY A 254 27.16 4.37 10.38
C GLY A 254 28.50 4.20 9.66
N LYS A 255 28.68 3.19 8.81
CA LYS A 255 29.92 2.92 8.05
C LYS A 255 30.39 4.10 7.20
N TYR A 256 29.45 4.84 6.64
CA TYR A 256 29.70 5.99 5.75
C TYR A 256 29.32 7.34 6.37
N SER A 257 28.98 7.35 7.66
CA SER A 257 28.68 8.59 8.39
C SER A 257 29.96 9.30 8.85
N ASN A 258 29.86 10.60 9.11
CA ASN A 258 31.01 11.43 9.49
C ASN A 258 31.66 11.02 10.83
N ASP A 259 30.90 10.47 11.76
CA ASP A 259 31.35 10.17 13.13
C ASP A 259 31.06 8.71 13.57
N GLY A 260 30.66 7.84 12.63
CA GLY A 260 30.32 6.45 12.90
C GLY A 260 28.91 6.24 13.48
N SER A 261 28.12 7.30 13.65
CA SER A 261 26.74 7.20 14.15
C SER A 261 25.79 6.58 13.13
N THR A 262 24.76 5.90 13.60
CA THR A 262 23.69 5.40 12.75
C THR A 262 22.64 6.48 12.49
N PHE A 263 21.95 6.37 11.35
CA PHE A 263 20.93 7.34 10.94
C PHE A 263 19.70 6.64 10.37
N GLY A 264 18.56 7.28 10.51
CA GLY A 264 17.31 6.87 9.88
C GLY A 264 16.61 8.02 9.17
N ALA A 265 15.99 7.73 8.03
CA ALA A 265 15.11 8.62 7.29
C ALA A 265 13.79 7.91 7.04
N TRP A 266 12.73 8.38 7.69
CA TRP A 266 11.46 7.67 7.80
C TRP A 266 10.31 8.53 7.30
N LEU A 267 9.40 7.95 6.52
CA LEU A 267 8.06 8.49 6.42
C LEU A 267 7.21 7.89 7.54
N VAL A 268 6.63 8.74 8.37
CA VAL A 268 5.65 8.35 9.39
C VAL A 268 4.25 8.77 8.92
N MET A 269 3.36 7.78 8.84
CA MET A 269 2.00 7.92 8.31
C MET A 269 0.98 7.99 9.44
N GLY A 270 0.98 9.09 10.19
CA GLY A 270 0.05 9.28 11.32
C GLY A 270 -1.42 9.40 10.93
N VAL A 271 -1.71 9.74 9.67
CA VAL A 271 -3.05 9.68 9.09
C VAL A 271 -2.97 9.20 7.65
N LYS A 272 -4.01 8.44 7.24
CA LYS A 272 -4.25 7.99 5.86
C LYS A 272 -5.63 8.47 5.36
N ASP A 273 -6.20 9.46 6.05
CA ASP A 273 -7.60 9.86 5.89
C ASP A 273 -7.90 10.65 4.61
N THR A 274 -6.85 11.19 3.98
CA THR A 274 -6.90 11.89 2.70
C THR A 274 -6.46 11.03 1.51
N TYR A 275 -6.22 9.72 1.73
CA TYR A 275 -5.83 8.79 0.68
C TYR A 275 -7.10 8.11 0.13
N PHE A 276 -6.94 7.20 -0.84
CA PHE A 276 -8.02 6.42 -1.43
C PHE A 276 -7.78 4.90 -1.23
N GLY A 277 -8.73 4.06 -1.64
CA GLY A 277 -8.64 2.59 -1.68
C GLY A 277 -8.84 1.86 -0.35
N GLY A 278 -8.88 2.58 0.77
CA GLY A 278 -9.09 2.02 2.10
C GLY A 278 -7.91 1.20 2.62
N PRO A 279 -8.15 0.33 3.62
CA PRO A 279 -7.08 -0.42 4.30
C PRO A 279 -6.42 -1.50 3.43
N LEU A 280 -7.08 -1.93 2.35
CA LEU A 280 -6.56 -2.98 1.46
C LEU A 280 -5.61 -2.45 0.40
N HIS A 281 -5.66 -1.15 0.10
CA HIS A 281 -4.71 -0.55 -0.82
C HIS A 281 -3.29 -0.80 -0.32
N SER A 282 -2.40 -1.14 -1.26
CA SER A 282 -0.98 -1.29 -1.01
C SER A 282 -0.17 -0.61 -2.10
N ASP A 283 1.00 -0.10 -1.73
CA ASP A 283 1.94 0.49 -2.67
C ASP A 283 3.38 0.17 -2.26
N LEU A 284 4.32 0.37 -3.18
CA LEU A 284 5.74 0.34 -2.91
C LEU A 284 6.14 1.54 -2.04
N VAL A 285 6.88 1.28 -0.97
CA VAL A 285 7.18 2.31 0.03
C VAL A 285 8.65 2.69 0.10
N VAL A 286 9.57 1.77 -0.24
CA VAL A 286 11.00 2.06 -0.26
C VAL A 286 11.80 1.21 -1.24
N ASP A 287 12.75 1.78 -1.99
CA ASP A 287 13.65 1.03 -2.90
C ASP A 287 15.07 1.63 -3.03
N GLY A 288 15.42 2.57 -2.16
CA GLY A 288 16.47 3.56 -2.39
C GLY A 288 15.90 4.98 -2.46
N ILE A 289 14.58 5.06 -2.65
CA ILE A 289 13.75 6.24 -2.47
C ILE A 289 12.77 5.92 -1.33
N VAL A 290 12.54 6.86 -0.40
CA VAL A 290 11.43 6.77 0.54
C VAL A 290 10.22 7.45 -0.09
N TYR A 291 9.19 6.66 -0.40
CA TYR A 291 8.00 7.12 -1.11
C TYR A 291 6.88 7.50 -0.17
N ASN A 292 6.06 8.46 -0.57
CA ASN A 292 4.73 8.66 -0.01
C ASN A 292 3.72 8.65 -1.16
N TYR A 293 3.15 7.51 -1.51
CA TYR A 293 2.09 7.44 -2.51
C TYR A 293 0.76 7.83 -1.88
N MET A 294 0.32 9.06 -2.17
CA MET A 294 -0.98 9.57 -1.73
C MET A 294 -2.08 9.12 -2.68
N VAL A 295 -1.73 8.93 -3.96
CA VAL A 295 -2.58 8.36 -5.01
C VAL A 295 -1.70 7.53 -5.94
N SER A 296 -2.15 6.32 -6.27
CA SER A 296 -1.66 5.51 -7.37
C SER A 296 -2.77 4.57 -7.84
N ASN A 297 -2.59 3.98 -9.01
CA ASN A 297 -3.39 2.83 -9.48
C ASN A 297 -2.68 1.50 -9.22
N HIS A 298 -1.74 1.46 -8.27
CA HIS A 298 -1.03 0.24 -7.94
C HIS A 298 -1.97 -0.74 -7.25
N HIS A 299 -1.78 -2.02 -7.59
CA HIS A 299 -2.57 -3.14 -7.06
C HIS A 299 -4.10 -3.00 -7.24
N GLY A 300 -4.52 -2.25 -8.28
CA GLY A 300 -5.92 -2.19 -8.75
C GLY A 300 -6.77 -1.14 -8.05
N ASP A 301 -6.14 -0.18 -7.36
CA ASP A 301 -6.88 0.94 -6.78
C ASP A 301 -7.35 1.93 -7.84
N GLY A 302 -8.55 2.48 -7.63
CA GLY A 302 -9.08 3.55 -8.45
C GLY A 302 -8.29 4.84 -8.27
N THR A 303 -8.27 5.70 -9.30
CA THR A 303 -7.64 7.03 -9.21
C THR A 303 -8.63 8.13 -9.56
N PRO A 304 -8.71 9.20 -8.76
CA PRO A 304 -9.70 10.24 -8.96
C PRO A 304 -9.47 11.00 -10.27
N ASN A 305 -10.56 11.36 -10.93
CA ASN A 305 -10.52 12.20 -12.12
C ASN A 305 -10.22 13.67 -11.78
N ILE A 306 -9.29 14.28 -12.51
CA ILE A 306 -8.99 15.71 -12.43
C ILE A 306 -9.96 16.45 -13.35
N THR A 307 -10.96 17.09 -12.75
CA THR A 307 -12.00 17.86 -13.45
C THR A 307 -12.01 19.33 -13.03
N ASP A 308 -12.69 20.19 -13.79
CA ASP A 308 -12.92 21.59 -13.40
C ASP A 308 -13.49 21.68 -11.97
N GLY A 309 -12.81 22.45 -11.12
CA GLY A 309 -13.13 22.57 -9.70
C GLY A 309 -12.46 21.53 -8.79
N PHE A 310 -11.56 20.69 -9.30
CA PHE A 310 -10.75 19.80 -8.46
C PHE A 310 -9.88 20.64 -7.52
N ASP A 311 -9.94 20.33 -6.22
CA ASP A 311 -9.14 20.99 -5.18
C ASP A 311 -9.01 20.05 -3.99
N ARG A 312 -7.84 19.42 -3.84
CA ARG A 312 -7.57 18.46 -2.77
C ARG A 312 -6.19 18.65 -2.18
N THR A 313 -6.13 18.60 -0.85
CA THR A 313 -4.91 18.58 -0.05
C THR A 313 -4.77 17.22 0.63
N PHE A 314 -3.59 16.64 0.52
CA PHE A 314 -3.21 15.36 1.12
C PHE A 314 -2.25 15.60 2.30
N GLY A 315 -2.31 14.70 3.28
CA GLY A 315 -1.54 14.78 4.52
C GLY A 315 -2.38 15.23 5.74
N PRO A 316 -1.73 15.51 6.89
CA PRO A 316 -0.28 15.62 7.07
C PRO A 316 0.48 14.31 6.91
N SER A 317 1.70 14.40 6.39
CA SER A 317 2.70 13.33 6.40
C SER A 317 3.98 13.84 7.07
N TYR A 318 4.68 13.00 7.84
CA TYR A 318 5.84 13.42 8.64
C TYR A 318 7.10 12.68 8.20
N PHE A 319 8.08 13.41 7.64
CA PHE A 319 9.40 12.87 7.34
C PHE A 319 10.30 13.03 8.56
N HIS A 320 10.54 11.95 9.29
CA HIS A 320 11.34 11.92 10.52
C HIS A 320 12.79 11.51 10.23
N TYR A 321 13.74 12.24 10.80
CA TYR A 321 15.15 11.89 10.76
C TYR A 321 15.67 11.69 12.17
N ASN A 322 16.39 10.59 12.41
CA ASN A 322 16.98 10.32 13.71
C ASN A 322 18.43 9.84 13.59
N LYS A 323 19.16 10.01 14.69
CA LYS A 323 20.57 9.68 14.85
C LYS A 323 20.72 8.78 16.07
N GLY A 324 21.41 7.65 15.92
CA GLY A 324 21.74 6.70 16.98
C GLY A 324 23.24 6.69 17.31
N SER A 325 23.62 5.89 18.31
CA SER A 325 25.04 5.58 18.53
C SER A 325 25.52 4.59 17.44
N PRO A 326 26.83 4.34 17.33
CA PRO A 326 27.36 3.32 16.40
C PRO A 326 26.82 1.90 16.60
N THR A 327 26.07 1.64 17.68
CA THR A 327 25.47 0.35 17.99
C THR A 327 23.94 0.35 17.92
N THR A 328 23.31 1.49 17.64
CA THR A 328 21.85 1.58 17.54
C THR A 328 21.38 0.94 16.25
N THR A 329 20.51 -0.06 16.36
CA THR A 329 20.02 -0.89 15.26
C THR A 329 18.95 -0.19 14.40
N LEU A 330 18.70 -0.75 13.22
CA LEU A 330 17.58 -0.37 12.35
C LEU A 330 16.25 -0.41 13.11
N GLN A 331 15.99 -1.48 13.85
CA GLN A 331 14.74 -1.66 14.60
C GLN A 331 14.56 -0.60 15.69
N GLU A 332 15.64 -0.21 16.38
CA GLU A 332 15.58 0.85 17.39
C GLU A 332 15.27 2.23 16.77
N LEU A 333 15.93 2.60 15.67
CA LEU A 333 15.65 3.87 14.98
C LEU A 333 14.25 3.87 14.35
N ARG A 334 13.80 2.73 13.81
CA ARG A 334 12.43 2.60 13.30
C ARG A 334 11.40 2.74 14.42
N GLN A 335 11.66 2.14 15.59
CA GLN A 335 10.76 2.21 16.73
C GLN A 335 10.67 3.63 17.30
N ASP A 336 11.77 4.39 17.29
CA ASP A 336 11.74 5.83 17.58
C ASP A 336 10.86 6.59 16.58
N ALA A 337 10.91 6.28 15.29
CA ALA A 337 10.03 6.91 14.31
C ALA A 337 8.54 6.54 14.51
N LEU A 338 8.26 5.28 14.85
CA LEU A 338 6.90 4.75 15.03
C LEU A 338 6.11 5.48 16.14
N GLN A 339 6.78 6.08 17.13
CA GLN A 339 6.10 6.80 18.21
C GLN A 339 5.26 7.99 17.71
N TYR A 340 5.55 8.49 16.50
CA TYR A 340 4.88 9.62 15.86
C TYR A 340 3.69 9.22 14.97
N ALA A 341 3.39 7.93 14.85
CA ALA A 341 2.33 7.41 13.98
C ALA A 341 0.90 7.57 14.55
N SER A 342 0.75 8.16 15.73
CA SER A 342 -0.59 8.45 16.26
C SER A 342 -1.22 9.65 15.53
N PRO A 343 -2.50 9.57 15.12
CA PRO A 343 -3.21 10.70 14.52
C PRO A 343 -3.39 11.89 15.50
N ASP A 344 -3.22 11.65 16.80
CA ASP A 344 -3.33 12.68 17.85
C ASP A 344 -1.99 13.38 18.17
N TRP A 345 -0.84 12.77 17.84
CA TRP A 345 0.47 13.19 18.37
C TRP A 345 0.78 14.68 18.19
N ASN A 346 0.54 15.23 16.98
CA ASN A 346 0.80 16.64 16.68
C ASN A 346 -0.43 17.41 16.19
N ALA A 347 -1.62 16.99 16.62
CA ALA A 347 -2.90 17.57 16.22
C ALA A 347 -2.99 19.09 16.47
N ASP A 348 -2.52 19.56 17.63
CA ASP A 348 -2.58 20.97 18.01
C ASP A 348 -1.70 21.83 17.11
N PHE A 349 -0.50 21.35 16.77
CA PHE A 349 0.37 22.05 15.83
C PHE A 349 -0.25 22.13 14.44
N TYR A 350 -0.88 21.06 13.97
CA TYR A 350 -1.58 21.07 12.68
C TYR A 350 -2.74 22.08 12.66
N ASP A 351 -3.48 22.23 13.76
CA ASP A 351 -4.49 23.27 13.90
C ASP A 351 -3.88 24.69 13.86
N ASP A 352 -2.71 24.90 14.46
CA ASP A 352 -2.01 26.19 14.46
C ASP A 352 -1.50 26.62 13.07
N ILE A 353 -1.09 25.67 12.23
CA ILE A 353 -0.62 25.92 10.86
C ILE A 353 -1.74 25.83 9.80
N ALA A 354 -2.94 25.40 10.17
CA ALA A 354 -4.08 25.20 9.26
C ALA A 354 -4.38 26.43 8.37
N LYS A 355 -4.15 27.65 8.88
CA LYS A 355 -4.32 28.89 8.12
C LYS A 355 -3.44 29.01 6.87
N TYR A 356 -2.37 28.21 6.78
CA TYR A 356 -1.46 28.17 5.64
C TYR A 356 -1.71 26.98 4.71
N VAL A 357 -2.55 26.01 5.13
CA VAL A 357 -2.77 24.75 4.42
C VAL A 357 -4.25 24.69 4.00
N PRO A 358 -4.60 25.13 2.78
CA PRO A 358 -5.97 25.07 2.28
C PRO A 358 -6.53 23.66 2.39
N ASN A 359 -7.83 23.55 2.69
CA ASN A 359 -8.58 22.29 2.82
C ASN A 359 -8.10 21.33 3.92
N TYR A 360 -7.11 21.70 4.74
CA TYR A 360 -6.86 20.97 5.99
C TYR A 360 -8.06 21.11 6.92
N VAL A 361 -8.50 19.99 7.49
CA VAL A 361 -9.64 19.94 8.41
C VAL A 361 -9.11 19.92 9.85
N PRO A 362 -9.29 21.01 10.62
CA PRO A 362 -8.77 21.10 11.98
C PRO A 362 -9.56 20.23 12.96
N THR A 363 -9.00 19.99 14.14
CA THR A 363 -9.62 19.21 15.23
C THR A 363 -11.02 19.71 15.59
N THR A 364 -11.25 21.02 15.47
CA THR A 364 -12.56 21.65 15.74
C THR A 364 -13.67 21.18 14.81
N LYS A 365 -13.32 20.53 13.69
CA LYS A 365 -14.20 19.99 12.65
C LYS A 365 -14.17 18.45 12.60
N ARG A 366 -13.60 17.82 13.61
CA ARG A 366 -13.49 16.37 13.74
C ARG A 366 -14.24 15.89 14.99
N GLY A 367 -14.79 14.68 14.92
CA GLY A 367 -15.44 13.97 16.01
C GLY A 367 -14.80 12.59 16.23
N THR A 368 -15.47 11.75 16.99
CA THR A 368 -15.05 10.36 17.25
C THR A 368 -16.18 9.43 16.85
N TRP A 369 -15.87 8.30 16.23
CA TRP A 369 -16.81 7.20 16.07
C TRP A 369 -16.43 6.05 17.01
N LYS A 370 -17.42 5.49 17.70
CA LYS A 370 -17.27 4.28 18.51
C LYS A 370 -18.28 3.23 18.05
N GLY A 371 -17.82 2.00 17.97
CA GLY A 371 -18.62 0.84 17.59
C GLY A 371 -18.61 -0.21 18.69
N HIS A 372 -19.73 -0.89 18.87
CA HIS A 372 -19.79 -2.19 19.53
C HIS A 372 -20.40 -3.22 18.56
N VAL A 373 -19.58 -4.18 18.16
CA VAL A 373 -19.91 -5.18 17.14
C VAL A 373 -20.04 -6.55 17.79
N LYS A 374 -21.22 -7.15 17.68
CA LYS A 374 -21.36 -8.59 17.92
C LYS A 374 -20.82 -9.33 16.70
N LEU A 375 -19.61 -9.86 16.83
CA LEU A 375 -18.89 -10.56 15.78
C LEU A 375 -19.45 -11.98 15.56
N PRO A 376 -19.44 -12.48 14.31
CA PRO A 376 -19.67 -13.89 14.02
C PRO A 376 -18.66 -14.80 14.73
N LYS A 377 -19.04 -16.06 14.96
CA LYS A 377 -18.13 -17.05 15.56
C LYS A 377 -16.97 -17.33 14.60
N GLY A 378 -15.75 -17.33 15.12
CA GLY A 378 -14.55 -17.64 14.33
C GLY A 378 -13.85 -16.41 13.74
N ALA A 379 -14.46 -15.21 13.84
CA ALA A 379 -13.87 -13.97 13.35
C ALA A 379 -12.53 -13.66 14.03
N THR A 380 -11.47 -13.48 13.23
CA THR A 380 -10.16 -13.00 13.68
C THR A 380 -9.76 -11.72 12.94
N LYS A 381 -8.86 -10.92 13.54
CA LYS A 381 -8.46 -9.59 13.03
C LYS A 381 -9.62 -8.73 12.44
N PRO A 382 -10.76 -8.59 13.14
CA PRO A 382 -11.89 -7.81 12.63
C PRO A 382 -11.54 -6.32 12.50
N LEU A 383 -11.95 -5.69 11.40
CA LEU A 383 -11.69 -4.28 11.11
C LEU A 383 -13.00 -3.53 10.85
N ALA A 384 -13.13 -2.31 11.40
CA ALA A 384 -14.17 -1.38 11.02
C ALA A 384 -13.59 -0.29 10.10
N VAL A 385 -14.23 -0.03 8.97
CA VAL A 385 -13.85 0.99 7.99
C VAL A 385 -14.99 2.01 7.87
N LEU A 386 -14.67 3.29 7.98
CA LEU A 386 -15.55 4.40 7.62
C LEU A 386 -15.02 5.05 6.34
N ALA A 387 -15.78 4.99 5.26
CA ALA A 387 -15.41 5.56 3.96
C ALA A 387 -16.62 6.25 3.29
N GLN A 388 -16.48 6.61 2.01
CA GLN A 388 -17.52 7.25 1.21
C GLN A 388 -18.87 6.53 1.37
N ASN A 389 -19.93 7.30 1.62
CA ASN A 389 -21.28 6.77 1.78
C ASN A 389 -21.79 6.19 0.44
N GLY A 390 -22.45 5.03 0.47
CA GLY A 390 -23.12 4.45 -0.70
C GLY A 390 -22.27 3.56 -1.61
N VAL A 391 -20.94 3.53 -1.48
CA VAL A 391 -20.02 2.74 -2.33
C VAL A 391 -19.13 1.81 -1.49
N ASP A 392 -18.46 0.84 -2.11
CA ASP A 392 -17.44 0.06 -1.39
C ASP A 392 -16.27 0.98 -0.98
N PHE A 393 -15.55 0.65 0.08
CA PHE A 393 -14.47 1.54 0.54
C PHE A 393 -13.31 1.61 -0.47
N GLN A 394 -13.17 0.59 -1.33
CA GLN A 394 -12.18 0.54 -2.40
C GLN A 394 -12.50 1.51 -3.55
N ASP A 395 -13.76 1.98 -3.65
CA ASP A 395 -14.24 2.87 -4.73
C ASP A 395 -14.36 4.34 -4.28
N ASN A 396 -13.69 4.72 -3.19
CA ASN A 396 -13.85 6.04 -2.58
C ASN A 396 -13.17 7.17 -3.38
N ASP A 397 -12.45 6.85 -4.45
CA ASP A 397 -11.85 7.80 -5.39
C ASP A 397 -12.91 8.52 -6.27
N GLN A 398 -14.08 7.90 -6.42
CA GLN A 398 -15.21 8.46 -7.18
C GLN A 398 -15.69 9.81 -6.63
N ASP A 399 -15.59 10.02 -5.32
CA ASP A 399 -15.71 11.34 -4.69
C ASP A 399 -14.32 11.87 -4.33
N THR A 400 -13.83 12.81 -5.15
CA THR A 400 -12.55 13.51 -4.91
C THR A 400 -12.44 14.21 -3.54
N LYS A 401 -13.54 14.35 -2.78
CA LYS A 401 -13.58 14.92 -1.43
C LYS A 401 -13.77 13.88 -0.33
N ALA A 402 -13.80 12.59 -0.66
CA ALA A 402 -13.94 11.50 0.29
C ALA A 402 -12.78 11.48 1.28
N TYR A 403 -13.10 10.98 2.47
CA TYR A 403 -12.16 10.67 3.55
C TYR A 403 -12.38 9.23 3.98
N GLN A 404 -11.33 8.59 4.47
CA GLN A 404 -11.35 7.21 4.93
C GLN A 404 -10.74 7.06 6.32
N TYR A 405 -11.25 6.11 7.08
CA TYR A 405 -10.75 5.79 8.41
C TYR A 405 -10.96 4.31 8.69
N TRP A 406 -10.09 3.71 9.49
CA TRP A 406 -10.30 2.37 10.01
C TRP A 406 -9.66 2.18 11.37
N ALA A 407 -10.14 1.17 12.10
CA ALA A 407 -9.51 0.69 13.32
C ALA A 407 -9.89 -0.78 13.56
N ASP A 408 -8.99 -1.51 14.21
CA ASP A 408 -9.27 -2.87 14.65
C ASP A 408 -10.39 -2.91 15.69
N ILE A 409 -11.28 -3.88 15.52
CA ILE A 409 -12.28 -4.22 16.51
C ILE A 409 -11.63 -5.19 17.51
N ASN A 410 -11.78 -4.94 18.80
CA ASN A 410 -11.29 -5.87 19.81
C ASN A 410 -12.10 -7.18 19.73
N PRO A 411 -11.50 -8.33 19.35
CA PRO A 411 -12.26 -9.56 19.09
C PRO A 411 -12.90 -10.16 20.35
N LYS A 412 -12.42 -9.77 21.55
CA LYS A 412 -12.96 -10.26 22.83
C LYS A 412 -14.17 -9.45 23.30
N THR A 413 -14.21 -8.16 22.99
CA THR A 413 -15.23 -7.25 23.52
C THR A 413 -16.17 -6.69 22.45
N GLY A 414 -15.80 -6.78 21.17
CA GLY A 414 -16.53 -6.16 20.07
C GLY A 414 -16.36 -4.64 19.97
N ASN A 415 -15.57 -4.01 20.84
CA ASN A 415 -15.41 -2.57 20.88
C ASN A 415 -14.37 -2.07 19.87
N VAL A 416 -14.64 -0.92 19.26
CA VAL A 416 -13.75 -0.20 18.35
C VAL A 416 -13.92 1.31 18.53
N GLU A 417 -12.84 2.06 18.34
CA GLU A 417 -12.84 3.52 18.37
C GLU A 417 -11.98 4.07 17.22
N ILE A 418 -12.56 5.00 16.47
CA ILE A 418 -11.87 5.77 15.44
C ILE A 418 -11.92 7.24 15.87
N PRO A 419 -10.81 7.80 16.37
CA PRO A 419 -10.75 9.21 16.75
C PRO A 419 -10.60 10.11 15.51
N ARG A 420 -10.76 11.41 15.71
CA ARG A 420 -10.44 12.47 14.72
C ARG A 420 -11.12 12.29 13.34
N VAL A 421 -12.29 11.65 13.29
CA VAL A 421 -13.06 11.51 12.06
C VAL A 421 -13.63 12.86 11.65
N LYS A 422 -13.38 13.31 10.43
CA LYS A 422 -13.95 14.55 9.89
C LYS A 422 -15.48 14.52 10.02
N GLU A 423 -16.10 15.67 10.33
CA GLU A 423 -17.56 15.75 10.33
C GLU A 423 -18.13 15.41 8.94
N GLY A 424 -19.09 14.51 8.88
CA GLY A 424 -19.53 13.93 7.61
C GLY A 424 -20.51 12.76 7.76
N THR A 425 -20.87 12.19 6.62
CA THR A 425 -21.70 10.98 6.52
C THR A 425 -20.91 9.89 5.81
N TYR A 426 -20.85 8.71 6.41
CA TYR A 426 -19.99 7.61 6.01
C TYR A 426 -20.78 6.32 5.85
N ARG A 427 -20.25 5.40 5.02
CA ARG A 427 -20.57 3.99 5.12
C ARG A 427 -19.63 3.34 6.14
N LEU A 428 -20.19 2.54 7.04
CA LEU A 428 -19.45 1.58 7.86
C LEU A 428 -19.38 0.25 7.12
N THR A 429 -18.17 -0.24 6.88
CA THR A 429 -17.90 -1.61 6.41
C THR A 429 -17.14 -2.35 7.51
N ILE A 430 -17.56 -3.58 7.84
CA ILE A 430 -16.86 -4.45 8.78
C ILE A 430 -16.57 -5.78 8.10
N TYR A 431 -15.31 -6.19 8.12
CA TYR A 431 -14.86 -7.50 7.68
C TYR A 431 -13.90 -8.10 8.73
N ALA A 432 -13.67 -9.40 8.65
CA ALA A 432 -12.80 -10.14 9.55
C ALA A 432 -12.32 -11.40 8.86
N ASP A 433 -11.09 -11.79 9.16
CA ASP A 433 -10.50 -13.04 8.70
C ASP A 433 -11.35 -14.22 9.19
N GLY A 434 -11.53 -15.21 8.31
CA GLY A 434 -12.29 -16.43 8.58
C GLY A 434 -13.81 -16.31 8.35
N ILE A 435 -14.31 -15.11 8.04
CA ILE A 435 -15.74 -14.85 7.81
C ILE A 435 -16.03 -14.52 6.35
N PHE A 436 -16.93 -15.29 5.72
CA PHE A 436 -17.45 -14.91 4.41
C PHE A 436 -18.43 -13.73 4.49
N GLY A 437 -18.29 -12.82 3.52
CA GLY A 437 -19.08 -11.60 3.44
C GLY A 437 -18.59 -10.48 4.35
N GLN A 438 -19.23 -9.32 4.26
CA GLN A 438 -18.92 -8.15 5.08
C GLN A 438 -20.21 -7.46 5.53
N TYR A 439 -20.19 -6.86 6.72
CA TYR A 439 -21.29 -6.01 7.15
C TYR A 439 -21.14 -4.63 6.53
N THR A 440 -22.23 -4.08 5.98
CA THR A 440 -22.27 -2.70 5.49
C THR A 440 -23.44 -1.94 6.12
N GLN A 441 -23.21 -0.67 6.46
CA GLN A 441 -24.24 0.24 6.93
C GLN A 441 -23.94 1.66 6.46
N ASP A 442 -24.81 2.19 5.59
CA ASP A 442 -24.77 3.58 5.16
C ASP A 442 -25.29 4.54 6.24
N ASN A 443 -25.02 5.83 6.00
CA ASN A 443 -25.55 6.97 6.73
C ASN A 443 -25.08 7.06 8.20
N ILE A 444 -23.84 6.65 8.47
CA ILE A 444 -23.17 6.93 9.75
C ILE A 444 -22.77 8.40 9.80
N VAL A 445 -23.47 9.19 10.61
CA VAL A 445 -23.23 10.63 10.74
C VAL A 445 -22.26 10.90 11.89
N VAL A 446 -21.08 11.43 11.58
CA VAL A 446 -20.13 11.95 12.57
C VAL A 446 -20.23 13.47 12.63
N LYS A 447 -20.35 14.02 13.84
CA LYS A 447 -20.44 15.47 14.08
C LYS A 447 -19.18 15.97 14.78
N ALA A 448 -18.74 17.17 14.42
CA ALA A 448 -17.60 17.79 15.07
C ALA A 448 -17.75 17.84 16.60
N ARG A 449 -16.67 17.54 17.31
CA ARG A 449 -16.55 17.52 18.78
C ARG A 449 -17.54 16.61 19.49
N LYS A 450 -18.11 15.62 18.80
CA LYS A 450 -19.05 14.64 19.37
C LYS A 450 -18.56 13.23 19.13
N THR A 451 -18.99 12.33 20.01
CA THR A 451 -18.85 10.89 19.83
C THR A 451 -20.13 10.33 19.21
N GLN A 452 -20.01 9.73 18.03
CA GLN A 452 -21.06 8.92 17.42
C GLN A 452 -20.91 7.48 17.87
N ASN A 453 -21.98 6.88 18.40
CA ASN A 453 -21.99 5.48 18.85
C ASN A 453 -22.84 4.63 17.90
N THR A 454 -22.34 3.46 17.52
CA THR A 454 -23.04 2.50 16.65
C THR A 454 -23.00 1.11 17.26
N HIS A 455 -24.12 0.40 17.26
CA HIS A 455 -24.18 -1.00 17.68
C HIS A 455 -24.49 -1.84 16.46
N VAL A 456 -23.68 -2.87 16.23
CA VAL A 456 -23.79 -3.75 15.07
C VAL A 456 -23.98 -5.19 15.54
N ASN A 457 -24.91 -5.89 14.90
CA ASN A 457 -25.01 -7.34 15.00
C ASN A 457 -24.67 -7.92 13.64
N TRP A 458 -23.45 -8.44 13.50
CA TRP A 458 -22.99 -9.03 12.25
C TRP A 458 -23.13 -10.56 12.33
N SER A 459 -23.64 -11.15 11.26
CA SER A 459 -23.69 -12.60 11.04
C SER A 459 -22.94 -12.91 9.76
N GLU A 460 -22.17 -13.99 9.75
CA GLU A 460 -21.51 -14.51 8.54
C GLU A 460 -22.56 -14.75 7.45
N GLU A 461 -22.23 -14.41 6.21
CA GLU A 461 -23.09 -14.72 5.09
C GLU A 461 -23.12 -16.24 4.88
N SER A 462 -24.32 -16.80 4.67
CA SER A 462 -24.50 -18.22 4.38
C SER A 462 -25.63 -18.42 3.37
N ALA A 463 -25.43 -19.39 2.48
CA ALA A 463 -26.40 -19.84 1.49
C ALA A 463 -26.89 -21.29 1.76
N GLY A 464 -26.57 -21.86 2.93
CA GLY A 464 -27.02 -23.20 3.31
C GLY A 464 -26.04 -23.94 4.22
N LYS A 465 -26.01 -25.27 4.10
CA LYS A 465 -25.01 -26.10 4.78
C LYS A 465 -23.70 -26.02 4.01
N GLU A 466 -22.64 -25.53 4.64
CA GLU A 466 -21.27 -25.63 4.11
C GLU A 466 -20.88 -27.10 3.94
N ILE A 467 -20.48 -27.46 2.72
CA ILE A 467 -19.95 -28.79 2.38
C ILE A 467 -18.44 -28.76 2.51
N TRP A 468 -17.82 -27.74 1.96
CA TRP A 468 -16.39 -27.52 2.07
C TRP A 468 -16.06 -26.05 1.87
N ARG A 469 -14.85 -25.72 2.31
CA ARG A 469 -14.17 -24.44 2.15
C ARG A 469 -12.74 -24.73 1.73
N ILE A 470 -12.23 -23.92 0.80
CA ILE A 470 -10.80 -23.88 0.43
C ILE A 470 -10.33 -22.47 0.73
N GLY A 471 -9.22 -22.38 1.46
CA GLY A 471 -8.67 -21.14 1.95
C GLY A 471 -9.43 -20.51 3.12
N THR A 472 -8.97 -19.32 3.49
CA THR A 472 -9.39 -18.50 4.62
C THR A 472 -9.88 -17.18 4.05
N PRO A 473 -11.15 -16.80 4.23
CA PRO A 473 -11.64 -15.50 3.75
C PRO A 473 -11.02 -14.38 4.61
N ASP A 474 -9.89 -13.85 4.15
CA ASP A 474 -9.07 -12.85 4.85
C ASP A 474 -8.59 -11.74 3.92
N LYS A 475 -9.12 -11.70 2.69
CA LYS A 475 -8.79 -10.75 1.61
C LYS A 475 -7.47 -11.02 0.90
N SER A 476 -6.81 -12.14 1.18
CA SER A 476 -5.44 -12.44 0.74
C SER A 476 -5.32 -13.76 -0.01
N ALA A 477 -4.44 -13.79 -1.01
CA ALA A 477 -3.98 -15.02 -1.64
C ALA A 477 -2.73 -15.62 -0.97
N GLY A 478 -2.37 -15.14 0.21
CA GLY A 478 -1.09 -15.47 0.82
C GLY A 478 -0.98 -16.91 1.36
N GLU A 479 -2.06 -17.63 1.64
CA GLU A 479 -1.92 -19.00 2.16
C GLU A 479 -1.60 -20.06 1.08
N TYR A 480 -1.75 -19.70 -0.19
CA TYR A 480 -1.51 -20.57 -1.33
C TYR A 480 0.00 -20.68 -1.64
N LYS A 481 0.40 -21.66 -2.46
CA LYS A 481 1.81 -21.92 -2.82
C LYS A 481 2.47 -20.66 -3.38
N HIS A 482 3.67 -20.34 -2.87
CA HIS A 482 4.43 -19.10 -3.14
C HIS A 482 3.80 -17.79 -2.64
N GLY A 483 2.78 -17.87 -1.79
CA GLY A 483 2.26 -16.74 -1.00
C GLY A 483 3.19 -16.40 0.18
N TYR A 484 2.65 -16.40 1.39
CA TYR A 484 3.32 -16.18 2.68
C TYR A 484 4.35 -17.24 3.07
N GLU A 485 4.56 -18.27 2.23
CA GLU A 485 5.66 -19.22 2.42
C GLU A 485 6.99 -18.46 2.51
N LEU A 486 7.83 -18.80 3.50
CA LEU A 486 9.12 -18.13 3.68
C LEU A 486 10.19 -18.77 2.81
N ASN A 487 11.09 -17.97 2.25
CA ASN A 487 12.30 -18.46 1.60
C ASN A 487 13.37 -18.81 2.65
N LEU A 488 13.40 -20.07 3.09
CA LEU A 488 14.32 -20.53 4.14
C LEU A 488 15.79 -20.62 3.69
N GLU A 489 16.09 -20.43 2.40
CA GLU A 489 17.47 -20.42 1.89
C GLU A 489 18.19 -19.10 2.18
N LYS A 490 17.45 -18.05 2.53
CA LYS A 490 17.96 -16.70 2.76
C LYS A 490 17.87 -16.32 4.24
N PRO A 491 18.89 -15.66 4.82
CA PRO A 491 18.91 -15.25 6.22
C PRO A 491 17.69 -14.43 6.67
N LEU A 492 17.20 -13.51 5.84
CA LEU A 492 16.05 -12.66 6.16
C LEU A 492 14.70 -13.38 5.96
N GLN A 493 14.72 -14.55 5.33
CA GLN A 493 13.56 -15.40 5.09
C GLN A 493 12.35 -14.64 4.53
N PRO A 494 12.51 -13.87 3.43
CA PRO A 494 11.40 -13.12 2.87
C PRO A 494 10.27 -14.04 2.43
N GLU A 495 9.04 -13.54 2.51
CA GLU A 495 7.86 -14.20 1.97
C GLU A 495 7.99 -14.34 0.45
N GLN A 496 7.69 -15.52 -0.10
CA GLN A 496 7.97 -15.86 -1.50
C GLN A 496 7.25 -14.95 -2.50
N TYR A 497 6.03 -14.49 -2.20
CA TYR A 497 5.31 -13.55 -3.08
C TYR A 497 6.03 -12.21 -3.25
N ARG A 498 6.94 -11.84 -2.32
CA ARG A 498 7.74 -10.61 -2.41
C ARG A 498 8.85 -10.70 -3.45
N ASN A 499 9.14 -11.90 -3.95
CA ASN A 499 10.13 -12.14 -4.99
C ASN A 499 9.54 -11.87 -6.39
N TYR A 500 10.39 -11.87 -7.40
CA TYR A 500 9.97 -11.85 -8.80
C TYR A 500 9.17 -13.12 -9.13
N TRP A 501 7.89 -12.97 -9.49
CA TRP A 501 6.95 -14.07 -9.71
C TRP A 501 7.48 -15.18 -10.64
N ALA A 502 8.25 -14.82 -11.67
CA ALA A 502 8.78 -15.78 -12.64
C ALA A 502 9.96 -16.62 -12.11
N ALA A 503 10.44 -16.35 -10.89
CA ALA A 503 11.33 -17.27 -10.18
C ALA A 503 10.65 -18.62 -9.88
N TYR A 504 9.32 -18.67 -9.87
CA TYR A 504 8.51 -19.87 -9.65
C TYR A 504 7.86 -20.30 -10.96
N ASP A 505 8.38 -21.38 -11.54
CA ASP A 505 7.97 -21.83 -12.88
C ASP A 505 6.74 -22.75 -12.83
N PHE A 506 5.55 -22.16 -13.00
CA PHE A 506 4.26 -22.85 -12.90
C PHE A 506 4.20 -24.19 -13.67
N PRO A 507 4.63 -24.31 -14.94
CA PRO A 507 4.53 -25.58 -15.68
C PRO A 507 5.44 -26.68 -15.15
N THR A 508 6.55 -26.33 -14.49
CA THR A 508 7.42 -27.31 -13.85
C THR A 508 6.80 -27.82 -12.55
N GLU A 509 6.11 -26.95 -11.81
CA GLU A 509 5.49 -27.28 -10.53
C GLU A 509 4.12 -27.95 -10.67
N PHE A 510 3.40 -27.61 -11.75
CA PHE A 510 2.07 -28.13 -12.10
C PHE A 510 2.05 -28.72 -13.52
N PRO A 511 2.86 -29.77 -13.81
CA PRO A 511 3.01 -30.29 -15.17
C PRO A 511 1.71 -30.87 -15.76
N ASN A 512 0.80 -31.32 -14.90
CA ASN A 512 -0.52 -31.84 -15.27
C ASN A 512 -1.65 -30.83 -15.00
N GLY A 513 -1.30 -29.58 -14.71
CA GLY A 513 -2.23 -28.56 -14.22
C GLY A 513 -2.59 -28.77 -12.75
N VAL A 514 -3.51 -27.93 -12.29
CA VAL A 514 -3.96 -27.91 -10.90
C VAL A 514 -5.19 -28.80 -10.74
N VAL A 515 -5.07 -29.83 -9.90
CA VAL A 515 -6.18 -30.66 -9.43
C VAL A 515 -6.14 -30.68 -7.91
N TYR A 516 -7.15 -30.09 -7.29
CA TYR A 516 -7.27 -29.95 -5.85
C TYR A 516 -8.41 -30.82 -5.34
N LYS A 517 -8.11 -31.86 -4.56
CA LYS A 517 -9.13 -32.71 -3.94
C LYS A 517 -9.39 -32.29 -2.51
N VAL A 518 -10.60 -31.79 -2.27
CA VAL A 518 -11.05 -31.34 -0.94
C VAL A 518 -10.89 -32.46 0.09
N GLY A 519 -10.22 -32.15 1.19
CA GLY A 519 -9.95 -33.09 2.28
C GLY A 519 -8.69 -33.95 2.08
N GLU A 520 -8.05 -33.90 0.91
CA GLU A 520 -6.80 -34.62 0.61
C GLU A 520 -5.64 -33.67 0.23
N SER A 521 -5.91 -32.65 -0.59
CA SER A 521 -4.94 -31.66 -1.05
C SER A 521 -4.63 -30.59 0.01
N ASP A 522 -3.47 -29.95 -0.13
CA ASP A 522 -2.95 -28.87 0.73
C ASP A 522 -2.91 -27.56 -0.08
N ALA A 523 -3.64 -26.53 0.38
CA ALA A 523 -3.76 -25.27 -0.36
C ALA A 523 -2.41 -24.57 -0.56
N GLY A 524 -1.49 -24.70 0.40
CA GLY A 524 -0.15 -24.11 0.33
C GLY A 524 0.81 -24.87 -0.61
N LYS A 525 0.40 -26.01 -1.16
CA LYS A 525 1.24 -26.84 -2.05
C LYS A 525 0.61 -27.09 -3.41
N ASP A 526 -0.69 -27.27 -3.43
CA ASP A 526 -1.44 -27.77 -4.58
C ASP A 526 -2.23 -26.68 -5.31
N LEU A 527 -2.23 -25.44 -4.79
CA LEU A 527 -2.79 -24.26 -5.45
C LEU A 527 -1.73 -23.17 -5.51
N ASN A 528 -1.47 -22.62 -6.70
CA ASN A 528 -0.59 -21.46 -6.84
C ASN A 528 -1.32 -20.19 -6.39
N TYR A 529 -0.63 -19.26 -5.72
CA TYR A 529 -1.22 -17.96 -5.36
C TYR A 529 -1.72 -17.15 -6.57
N ILE A 530 -1.22 -17.42 -7.78
CA ILE A 530 -1.71 -16.87 -9.05
C ILE A 530 -2.15 -18.00 -10.00
N HIS A 531 -3.36 -17.87 -10.56
CA HIS A 531 -3.87 -18.76 -11.60
C HIS A 531 -3.98 -18.01 -12.94
N TRP A 532 -3.34 -18.56 -13.98
CA TRP A 532 -3.03 -17.83 -15.21
C TRP A 532 -3.88 -18.27 -16.40
N SER A 533 -4.16 -17.38 -17.35
CA SER A 533 -4.72 -17.76 -18.67
C SER A 533 -3.68 -18.35 -19.63
N VAL A 534 -2.42 -17.98 -19.44
CA VAL A 534 -1.21 -18.43 -20.14
C VAL A 534 -0.01 -18.10 -19.25
N PHE A 535 1.05 -18.91 -19.25
CA PHE A 535 2.22 -18.66 -18.39
C PHE A 535 3.50 -18.50 -19.20
N GLY A 536 4.38 -17.59 -18.77
CA GLY A 536 5.64 -17.28 -19.47
C GLY A 536 5.46 -16.32 -20.65
N GLY A 537 6.53 -16.10 -21.41
CA GLY A 537 6.55 -15.14 -22.52
C GLY A 537 7.05 -13.75 -22.09
N TYR A 538 6.38 -12.71 -22.55
CA TYR A 538 6.75 -11.32 -22.28
C TYR A 538 6.71 -11.02 -20.77
N GLY A 539 7.73 -10.31 -20.25
CA GLY A 539 7.88 -10.06 -18.81
C GLY A 539 8.34 -11.26 -17.97
N ASN A 540 8.60 -12.42 -18.59
CA ASN A 540 9.17 -13.61 -17.94
C ASN A 540 10.57 -13.93 -18.48
N SER A 541 11.61 -13.62 -17.70
CA SER A 541 13.00 -13.85 -18.12
C SER A 541 13.47 -15.31 -18.01
N VAL A 542 12.75 -16.14 -17.25
CA VAL A 542 13.09 -17.56 -17.03
C VAL A 542 12.48 -18.42 -18.13
N ARG A 543 11.15 -18.35 -18.28
CA ARG A 543 10.37 -18.96 -19.36
C ARG A 543 9.97 -17.91 -20.39
N THR A 544 10.88 -17.65 -21.32
CA THR A 544 10.71 -16.62 -22.38
C THR A 544 9.71 -16.99 -23.48
N LYS A 545 9.25 -18.25 -23.53
CA LYS A 545 8.22 -18.72 -24.46
C LYS A 545 6.93 -19.04 -23.70
N PRO A 546 5.77 -18.56 -24.16
CA PRO A 546 4.50 -18.83 -23.50
C PRO A 546 4.17 -20.33 -23.50
N TYR A 547 3.56 -20.78 -22.42
CA TYR A 547 3.08 -22.13 -22.18
C TYR A 547 1.55 -22.12 -22.03
N TYR A 548 0.90 -23.01 -22.76
CA TYR A 548 -0.54 -22.99 -23.02
C TYR A 548 -1.29 -24.23 -22.52
N GLU A 549 -0.57 -25.31 -22.24
CA GLU A 549 -1.18 -26.58 -21.84
C GLU A 549 -1.47 -26.55 -20.34
N ASN A 550 -2.57 -27.12 -19.86
CA ASN A 550 -2.85 -27.30 -18.42
C ASN A 550 -2.71 -26.05 -17.51
N VAL A 551 -2.91 -24.85 -18.05
CA VAL A 551 -2.69 -23.58 -17.31
C VAL A 551 -3.99 -22.86 -16.98
N ASN A 552 -4.87 -22.70 -17.99
CA ASN A 552 -6.05 -21.84 -17.89
C ASN A 552 -7.27 -22.53 -17.26
N ASN A 553 -7.15 -23.82 -16.92
CA ASN A 553 -8.17 -24.62 -16.25
C ASN A 553 -7.57 -25.26 -15.00
N TRP A 554 -8.32 -25.25 -13.91
CA TRP A 554 -8.00 -26.02 -12.71
C TRP A 554 -9.26 -26.69 -12.16
N THR A 555 -9.06 -27.84 -11.51
CA THR A 555 -10.17 -28.71 -11.11
C THR A 555 -10.23 -28.86 -9.59
N ILE A 556 -11.40 -28.63 -9.01
CA ILE A 556 -11.70 -28.94 -7.62
C ILE A 556 -12.52 -30.23 -7.59
N GLN A 557 -12.01 -31.23 -6.87
CA GLN A 557 -12.67 -32.53 -6.68
C GLN A 557 -13.17 -32.67 -5.24
N PHE A 558 -14.35 -33.24 -5.06
CA PHE A 558 -14.89 -33.54 -3.74
C PHE A 558 -15.94 -34.64 -3.81
N ASP A 559 -16.09 -35.38 -2.72
CA ASP A 559 -17.10 -36.43 -2.60
C ASP A 559 -18.35 -35.91 -1.88
N LEU A 560 -19.53 -36.33 -2.35
CA LEU A 560 -20.80 -36.08 -1.67
C LEU A 560 -21.51 -37.39 -1.35
N SER A 561 -22.04 -37.49 -0.13
CA SER A 561 -22.94 -38.58 0.23
C SER A 561 -24.37 -38.32 -0.24
N LYS A 562 -25.14 -39.38 -0.48
CA LYS A 562 -26.59 -39.28 -0.72
C LYS A 562 -27.33 -38.49 0.37
N LYS A 563 -26.88 -38.60 1.62
CA LYS A 563 -27.47 -37.90 2.77
C LYS A 563 -27.29 -36.39 2.64
N GLU A 564 -26.17 -35.93 2.10
CA GLU A 564 -25.90 -34.51 1.89
C GLU A 564 -26.78 -33.93 0.79
N LEU A 565 -27.04 -34.69 -0.29
CA LEU A 565 -27.92 -34.25 -1.37
C LEU A 565 -29.42 -34.38 -1.04
N ASN A 566 -29.79 -35.18 -0.04
CA ASN A 566 -31.19 -35.51 0.21
C ASN A 566 -32.03 -34.27 0.57
N HIS A 567 -33.11 -34.04 -0.19
CA HIS A 567 -34.01 -32.88 -0.09
C HIS A 567 -33.34 -31.51 -0.31
N LYS A 568 -32.12 -31.47 -0.85
CA LYS A 568 -31.42 -30.24 -1.25
C LYS A 568 -31.74 -29.90 -2.68
N LYS A 569 -32.06 -28.63 -2.95
CA LYS A 569 -32.49 -28.18 -4.29
C LYS A 569 -31.55 -27.17 -4.91
N LYS A 570 -30.80 -26.44 -4.09
CA LYS A 570 -29.95 -25.36 -4.55
C LYS A 570 -28.57 -25.48 -3.93
N ALA A 571 -27.56 -25.31 -4.77
CA ALA A 571 -26.18 -25.16 -4.38
C ALA A 571 -25.72 -23.75 -4.68
N THR A 572 -24.83 -23.23 -3.85
CA THR A 572 -24.16 -21.94 -4.07
C THR A 572 -22.66 -22.16 -3.92
N PHE A 573 -21.94 -21.94 -5.02
CA PHE A 573 -20.49 -21.88 -5.02
C PHE A 573 -20.04 -20.42 -4.96
N THR A 574 -19.45 -20.02 -3.84
CA THR A 574 -18.92 -18.67 -3.61
C THR A 574 -17.44 -18.65 -3.94
N VAL A 575 -17.04 -17.70 -4.77
CA VAL A 575 -15.63 -17.42 -5.09
C VAL A 575 -15.31 -16.00 -4.65
N GLN A 576 -14.29 -15.85 -3.81
CA GLN A 576 -13.70 -14.56 -3.46
C GLN A 576 -12.29 -14.50 -4.06
N LEU A 577 -11.97 -13.39 -4.70
CA LEU A 577 -10.65 -13.13 -5.27
C LEU A 577 -9.97 -12.01 -4.48
N ALA A 578 -8.72 -12.27 -4.10
CA ALA A 578 -7.82 -11.28 -3.54
C ALA A 578 -7.37 -10.25 -4.60
N GLY A 579 -7.43 -10.62 -5.88
CA GLY A 579 -7.18 -9.75 -7.02
C GLY A 579 -7.43 -10.45 -8.36
N ALA A 580 -7.59 -9.66 -9.43
CA ALA A 580 -7.72 -10.15 -10.79
C ALA A 580 -7.06 -9.19 -11.79
N LYS A 581 -6.21 -9.69 -12.69
CA LYS A 581 -5.73 -8.95 -13.85
C LYS A 581 -6.59 -9.27 -15.06
N THR A 582 -7.35 -8.28 -15.55
CA THR A 582 -8.02 -8.35 -16.86
C THR A 582 -7.08 -7.81 -17.95
N ALA A 583 -7.54 -7.78 -19.20
CA ALA A 583 -6.75 -7.14 -20.26
C ALA A 583 -6.74 -5.59 -20.23
N ALA A 584 -7.34 -4.97 -19.21
CA ALA A 584 -7.22 -3.53 -18.97
C ALA A 584 -5.92 -3.15 -18.21
N GLY A 585 -5.15 -4.14 -17.74
CA GLY A 585 -3.94 -3.93 -16.95
C GLY A 585 -4.25 -3.13 -15.68
N ASN A 586 -3.40 -2.16 -15.35
CA ASN A 586 -3.64 -1.20 -14.25
C ASN A 586 -4.34 0.09 -14.71
N THR A 587 -4.69 0.23 -15.99
CA THR A 587 -5.19 1.53 -16.47
C THR A 587 -6.60 1.82 -16.00
N ASP A 588 -7.38 0.77 -15.72
CA ASP A 588 -8.82 0.84 -15.51
C ASP A 588 -9.56 1.62 -16.61
N VAL A 589 -8.95 1.69 -17.80
CA VAL A 589 -9.53 2.33 -18.98
C VAL A 589 -10.04 1.25 -19.90
N TYR A 590 -11.32 1.35 -20.26
CA TYR A 590 -11.90 0.48 -21.25
C TYR A 590 -11.27 0.70 -22.63
N ASN A 591 -10.69 -0.35 -23.19
CA ASN A 591 -10.21 -0.39 -24.57
C ASN A 591 -10.96 -1.48 -25.34
N ALA A 592 -11.79 -1.08 -26.31
CA ALA A 592 -12.56 -2.04 -27.12
C ALA A 592 -11.68 -2.97 -27.98
N SER A 593 -10.40 -2.63 -28.17
CA SER A 593 -9.44 -3.47 -28.89
C SER A 593 -8.88 -4.61 -28.01
N GLU A 594 -9.10 -4.54 -26.69
CA GLU A 594 -8.71 -5.56 -25.71
C GLU A 594 -9.89 -6.51 -25.45
N PRO A 595 -9.95 -7.70 -26.08
CA PRO A 595 -11.13 -8.58 -26.02
C PRO A 595 -11.43 -9.10 -24.61
N PHE A 596 -10.42 -9.10 -23.72
CA PHE A 596 -10.53 -9.57 -22.34
C PHE A 596 -10.47 -8.43 -21.32
N ALA A 597 -10.74 -7.18 -21.74
CA ALA A 597 -10.86 -6.06 -20.80
C ALA A 597 -11.97 -6.34 -19.77
N ASN A 598 -13.10 -6.89 -20.24
CA ASN A 598 -14.07 -7.53 -19.36
C ASN A 598 -13.80 -9.04 -19.39
N LEU A 599 -13.18 -9.56 -18.36
CA LEU A 599 -12.65 -10.93 -18.31
C LEU A 599 -13.75 -11.93 -17.91
N PRO A 600 -14.12 -12.88 -18.78
CA PRO A 600 -15.03 -13.96 -18.42
C PRO A 600 -14.30 -15.01 -17.57
N TYR A 601 -14.82 -15.26 -16.38
CA TYR A 601 -14.42 -16.36 -15.51
C TYR A 601 -15.54 -17.41 -15.49
N THR A 602 -15.21 -18.66 -15.81
CA THR A 602 -16.20 -19.74 -15.98
C THR A 602 -16.03 -20.84 -14.95
N VAL A 603 -17.15 -21.40 -14.50
CA VAL A 603 -17.21 -22.58 -13.65
C VAL A 603 -18.08 -23.63 -14.33
N ALA A 604 -17.55 -24.84 -14.49
CA ALA A 604 -18.29 -26.00 -14.96
C ALA A 604 -18.48 -27.00 -13.80
N VAL A 605 -19.71 -27.43 -13.56
CA VAL A 605 -20.06 -28.42 -12.53
C VAL A 605 -20.36 -29.75 -13.21
N ASN A 606 -19.53 -30.77 -12.97
CA ASN A 606 -19.64 -32.10 -13.57
C ASN A 606 -19.81 -32.03 -15.11
N GLY A 607 -18.97 -31.21 -15.75
CA GLY A 607 -18.98 -30.99 -17.21
C GLY A 607 -20.11 -30.11 -17.73
N ARG A 608 -20.87 -29.43 -16.87
CA ARG A 608 -21.90 -28.45 -17.28
C ARG A 608 -21.54 -27.03 -16.86
N ASP A 609 -21.43 -26.15 -17.84
CA ASP A 609 -21.11 -24.75 -17.60
C ASP A 609 -22.23 -24.01 -16.86
N LEU A 610 -21.82 -23.24 -15.85
CA LEU A 610 -22.65 -22.22 -15.23
C LEU A 610 -22.55 -20.91 -16.03
N LYS A 611 -23.44 -19.95 -15.74
CA LYS A 611 -23.32 -18.61 -16.30
C LYS A 611 -21.96 -18.00 -15.91
N PRO A 612 -21.15 -17.51 -16.86
CA PRO A 612 -19.87 -16.88 -16.56
C PRO A 612 -20.03 -15.65 -15.65
N TRP A 613 -19.08 -15.46 -14.75
CA TRP A 613 -18.85 -14.19 -14.07
C TRP A 613 -17.99 -13.31 -14.96
N VAL A 614 -18.48 -12.12 -15.30
CA VAL A 614 -17.69 -11.14 -16.07
C VAL A 614 -17.05 -10.18 -15.07
N ILE A 615 -15.74 -10.29 -14.91
CA ILE A 615 -14.94 -9.37 -14.12
C ILE A 615 -14.73 -8.10 -14.97
N PRO A 616 -15.18 -6.93 -14.49
CA PRO A 616 -15.12 -5.72 -15.31
C PRO A 616 -13.70 -5.15 -15.39
N TYR A 617 -13.45 -4.39 -16.46
CA TYR A 617 -12.16 -3.76 -16.74
C TYR A 617 -11.64 -2.83 -15.63
N TYR A 618 -12.53 -2.26 -14.82
CA TYR A 618 -12.21 -1.31 -13.76
C TYR A 618 -11.95 -1.96 -12.40
N HIS A 619 -11.92 -3.30 -12.32
CA HIS A 619 -11.44 -4.05 -11.17
C HIS A 619 -10.09 -4.73 -11.47
N SER A 620 -9.39 -4.24 -12.50
CA SER A 620 -8.21 -4.91 -13.04
C SER A 620 -6.97 -4.52 -12.26
N SER A 621 -6.18 -5.52 -11.86
CA SER A 621 -5.02 -5.33 -10.99
C SER A 621 -3.85 -6.21 -11.42
N SER A 622 -2.74 -5.59 -11.81
CA SER A 622 -1.47 -6.26 -12.09
C SER A 622 -0.67 -6.57 -10.82
N CYS A 623 -1.35 -6.91 -9.71
CA CYS A 623 -0.73 -7.07 -8.40
C CYS A 623 0.14 -8.31 -8.21
N GLY A 624 -0.29 -9.50 -8.66
CA GLY A 624 0.50 -10.73 -8.52
C GLY A 624 1.88 -10.64 -9.17
N VAL A 625 1.99 -10.00 -10.34
CA VAL A 625 3.28 -9.77 -11.03
C VAL A 625 4.10 -8.61 -10.45
N ARG A 626 3.50 -7.86 -9.52
CA ARG A 626 4.10 -6.78 -8.73
C ARG A 626 4.14 -7.16 -7.24
N SER A 627 4.39 -8.44 -6.97
CA SER A 627 4.74 -8.92 -5.63
C SER A 627 3.72 -8.61 -4.53
N ALA A 628 2.43 -8.74 -4.85
CA ALA A 628 1.33 -8.56 -3.90
C ALA A 628 0.34 -9.73 -3.90
N VAL A 629 -0.22 -10.00 -2.73
CA VAL A 629 -1.24 -11.04 -2.48
C VAL A 629 -2.59 -10.47 -2.03
N ILE A 630 -2.67 -9.17 -1.79
CA ILE A 630 -3.89 -8.43 -1.45
C ILE A 630 -3.99 -7.26 -2.41
N CYS A 631 -5.13 -7.17 -3.11
CA CYS A 631 -5.40 -6.20 -4.16
C CYS A 631 -6.86 -5.76 -4.09
N TYR A 632 -7.37 -5.11 -5.14
CA TYR A 632 -8.80 -4.87 -5.27
C TYR A 632 -9.58 -6.20 -5.19
N ASN A 633 -10.33 -6.39 -4.11
CA ASN A 633 -11.06 -7.63 -3.85
C ASN A 633 -12.42 -7.62 -4.53
N ILE A 634 -12.79 -8.77 -5.07
CA ILE A 634 -14.07 -9.00 -5.73
C ILE A 634 -14.60 -10.40 -5.40
N ASP A 635 -15.91 -10.56 -5.44
CA ASP A 635 -16.54 -11.87 -5.22
C ASP A 635 -17.70 -12.14 -6.18
N ASN A 636 -18.05 -13.41 -6.32
CA ASN A 636 -19.23 -13.84 -7.04
C ASN A 636 -19.82 -15.14 -6.46
N LYS A 637 -21.15 -15.24 -6.49
CA LYS A 637 -21.91 -16.42 -6.06
C LYS A 637 -22.54 -17.11 -7.26
N PHE A 638 -22.10 -18.32 -7.56
CA PHE A 638 -22.68 -19.19 -8.58
C PHE A 638 -23.79 -20.04 -7.94
N ALA A 639 -25.04 -19.64 -8.13
CA ALA A 639 -26.20 -20.42 -7.69
C ALA A 639 -26.67 -21.36 -8.82
N PHE A 640 -26.86 -22.64 -8.50
CA PHE A 640 -27.31 -23.65 -9.45
C PHE A 640 -28.13 -24.77 -8.78
N ASP A 641 -28.82 -25.55 -9.60
CA ASP A 641 -29.66 -26.66 -9.13
C ASP A 641 -28.78 -27.86 -8.71
N THR A 642 -29.09 -28.46 -7.55
CA THR A 642 -28.33 -29.60 -7.02
C THR A 642 -28.40 -30.84 -7.91
N SER A 643 -29.29 -30.89 -8.91
CA SER A 643 -29.32 -31.92 -9.97
C SER A 643 -28.03 -31.97 -10.80
N LEU A 644 -27.20 -30.93 -10.75
CA LEU A 644 -25.87 -30.94 -11.35
C LEU A 644 -24.84 -31.73 -10.51
N LEU A 645 -25.14 -31.98 -9.24
CA LEU A 645 -24.29 -32.74 -8.32
C LEU A 645 -24.70 -34.21 -8.29
N VAL A 646 -23.75 -35.08 -7.98
CA VAL A 646 -23.95 -36.53 -7.90
C VAL A 646 -23.50 -37.10 -6.56
N GLU A 647 -24.04 -38.26 -6.19
CA GLU A 647 -23.47 -39.06 -5.09
C GLU A 647 -22.10 -39.61 -5.53
N GLY A 648 -21.10 -39.48 -4.67
CA GLY A 648 -19.70 -39.78 -4.98
C GLY A 648 -18.93 -38.56 -5.47
N LEU A 649 -17.98 -38.80 -6.37
CA LEU A 649 -17.06 -37.79 -6.88
C LEU A 649 -17.80 -36.73 -7.71
N ASN A 650 -17.59 -35.47 -7.35
CA ASN A 650 -17.97 -34.30 -8.12
C ASN A 650 -16.71 -33.52 -8.53
N GLU A 651 -16.78 -32.87 -9.68
CA GLU A 651 -15.68 -32.06 -10.23
C GLU A 651 -16.19 -30.69 -10.63
N PHE A 652 -15.54 -29.65 -10.11
CA PHE A 652 -15.72 -28.27 -10.58
C PHE A 652 -14.48 -27.88 -11.38
N THR A 653 -14.65 -27.50 -12.64
CA THR A 653 -13.57 -26.91 -13.44
C THR A 653 -13.74 -25.41 -13.44
N LEU A 654 -12.72 -24.70 -13.00
CA LEU A 654 -12.66 -23.24 -12.95
C LEU A 654 -11.69 -22.81 -14.06
N SER A 655 -12.08 -21.81 -14.83
CA SER A 655 -11.32 -21.44 -16.03
C SER A 655 -11.26 -19.95 -16.30
N LEU A 656 -10.11 -19.55 -16.82
CA LEU A 656 -9.92 -18.33 -17.59
C LEU A 656 -9.96 -18.67 -19.10
N PRO A 657 -10.27 -17.68 -19.96
CA PRO A 657 -10.28 -17.91 -21.39
C PRO A 657 -8.86 -18.29 -21.87
N TYR A 658 -8.80 -19.27 -22.76
CA TYR A 658 -7.54 -19.72 -23.34
C TYR A 658 -6.78 -18.56 -23.99
N ASN A 659 -5.49 -18.39 -23.65
CA ASN A 659 -4.63 -17.33 -24.18
C ASN A 659 -5.23 -15.93 -24.04
N ALA A 660 -5.93 -15.67 -22.93
CA ALA A 660 -6.36 -14.32 -22.59
C ALA A 660 -5.16 -13.46 -22.20
N ILE A 661 -4.82 -12.49 -23.05
CA ILE A 661 -3.68 -11.59 -22.88
C ILE A 661 -4.08 -10.14 -23.19
N ASP A 662 -3.27 -9.18 -22.74
CA ASP A 662 -3.34 -7.76 -23.11
C ASP A 662 -2.15 -7.27 -23.95
N TYR A 663 -2.32 -6.10 -24.56
CA TYR A 663 -1.20 -5.22 -24.84
C TYR A 663 -0.59 -4.70 -23.53
N GLU A 664 0.67 -4.99 -23.29
CA GLU A 664 1.40 -4.53 -22.10
C GLU A 664 2.50 -3.55 -22.55
N SER A 665 2.38 -2.30 -22.08
CA SER A 665 3.24 -1.19 -22.46
C SER A 665 4.53 -1.14 -21.63
N ALA A 666 4.49 -1.68 -20.42
CA ALA A 666 5.66 -1.93 -19.58
C ALA A 666 6.20 -3.33 -19.86
N VAL A 667 7.42 -3.65 -19.42
CA VAL A 667 7.91 -5.04 -19.51
C VAL A 667 7.29 -5.86 -18.38
N LEU A 668 6.01 -6.24 -18.49
CA LEU A 668 5.24 -7.03 -17.51
C LEU A 668 4.53 -8.22 -18.19
N ALA A 669 4.00 -9.17 -17.41
CA ALA A 669 3.29 -10.31 -17.97
C ALA A 669 2.03 -9.87 -18.73
N GLN A 670 1.86 -10.33 -19.97
CA GLN A 670 0.65 -10.05 -20.75
C GLN A 670 -0.55 -10.89 -20.31
N SER A 671 -0.31 -11.96 -19.55
CA SER A 671 -1.38 -12.87 -19.12
C SER A 671 -2.41 -12.16 -18.26
N THR A 672 -3.68 -12.46 -18.48
CA THR A 672 -4.71 -12.27 -17.46
C THR A 672 -4.56 -13.33 -16.37
N TYR A 673 -4.95 -13.02 -15.14
CA TYR A 673 -4.88 -13.98 -14.04
C TYR A 673 -5.83 -13.62 -12.90
N VAL A 674 -6.03 -14.56 -11.99
CA VAL A 674 -6.76 -14.34 -10.73
C VAL A 674 -5.94 -14.84 -9.55
N GLN A 675 -6.15 -14.22 -8.40
CA GLN A 675 -5.60 -14.60 -7.10
C GLN A 675 -6.77 -14.87 -6.17
N TYR A 676 -6.87 -16.08 -5.64
CA TYR A 676 -7.99 -16.47 -4.77
C TYR A 676 -7.80 -15.91 -3.37
N ASP A 677 -8.89 -15.48 -2.75
CA ASP A 677 -8.98 -15.27 -1.30
C ASP A 677 -9.49 -16.58 -0.69
N ALA A 678 -10.78 -16.87 -0.88
CA ALA A 678 -11.38 -18.13 -0.44
C ALA A 678 -12.50 -18.61 -1.38
N MET A 679 -12.78 -19.91 -1.30
CA MET A 679 -13.85 -20.58 -2.03
C MET A 679 -14.70 -21.42 -1.10
N ARG A 680 -16.02 -21.43 -1.31
CA ARG A 680 -16.96 -22.19 -0.46
C ARG A 680 -18.12 -22.76 -1.26
N LEU A 681 -18.44 -24.03 -1.01
CA LEU A 681 -19.66 -24.67 -1.51
C LEU A 681 -20.68 -24.87 -0.39
N GLU A 682 -21.90 -24.37 -0.60
CA GLU A 682 -23.03 -24.55 0.31
C GLU A 682 -24.22 -25.17 -0.43
N ILE A 683 -25.03 -25.97 0.29
CA ILE A 683 -26.27 -26.56 -0.24
C ILE A 683 -27.47 -26.36 0.71
N GLU A 684 -28.63 -26.00 0.17
CA GLU A 684 -29.87 -25.72 0.93
C GLU A 684 -31.06 -26.60 0.55
#